data_AF-A0A671QKV5-F1
#
_entry.id   AF-A0A671QKV5-F1
#
_cell.length_a   1.000
_cell.length_b   1.000
_cell.length_c   1.000
_cell.angle_alpha   90.00
_cell.angle_beta   90.00
_cell.angle_gamma   90.00
#
_symmetry.space_group_name_H-M   'P 1'
#
loop_
_entity.id
_entity.type
_entity.pdbx_description
1 polymer ?
#
loop_
_entity_poly.entity_id
_entity_poly.type
_entity_poly.pdbx_seq_one_letter_code
_entity_poly.pdbx_strand_id
1 'polypeptide(L)'
;GPPGLETQWREIDNLNQQQLRAGDSWYLLDKRWYDQWKEYVHAGDQNSSSYPGKIDNTELYEDLESYHLKERLSENEDFVLVPAEAWHKLLSWYDMMDDQPPLERKVVDLPSTVKVEVYPVEIYLCLSSNMESTVSACFSRADKIHAIHQKIRQHLNVSETAESRLWMRSTDTSSERLRNLNMTVLDACLSSGMTVIMEIRNADGTWPTSRPQIMRNSADEDSYRGPPGVCGLTNLGNTCFMNSALQCLSNTPPLTEYFLRNSYLEELNFTNPLGMKGEIAEAYADVIKQMWSGRHYSVVPRVFKTKVGHFASQFLGYQQHDSQELLSFLLDGLHEDLNRVKKKEYIELRDADGRPDQEVAEEAWRNHLRRNDSVIVDTFHGLFKSTLVCPECNKVSVTFDPFCYLSVPLPVSKERVMEVFYVSLDPTAKPTQMAVADVFNHRFYRIYQADESLSCILDRDDIFLLLVSGCVDQEGEEVVMAIYMRERSHYRDYGSGSNSYSTSLFGHPLLISVPRAQCTREDLYQLLLKRLASTEEGQSASGSTDTNSQDATDGDQSAGVEPSGKEEEDEDEDEEEEEEAASCAQANKRLPGRRRYTERQKKALFTIQAVNSNGTTERGMGEADGGFSFSSQPYIAIDWDPDMKKKYYNENEAEKYIKHQSMDVPHQQITVQLQECIELFTTVETLEEENPWYCPTCKKHQLATKKLDLWSLPEVLIIHLKRFSYTKYSREKLDTIVEFPLRDLDFSGFLLKKTVNSTEPPCRYDLISVSNHYGGLRDGHYTSYARNKDNGQWYYFDDSKVTYAREEQITSAAYLLFYQRQDKIRQPSVPPPVPSSSQPENHVSSQTHDGMDGASSCVSMETD
;
A
#
# COMPACT_ATOMS: atom_id res chain seq x y z
N GLY A 1 -23.39 -71.15 -31.44
CA GLY A 1 -23.23 -72.32 -30.55
C GLY A 1 -21.85 -72.23 -29.93
N PRO A 2 -21.73 -72.40 -28.61
CA PRO A 2 -20.48 -72.19 -27.89
C PRO A 2 -19.43 -73.29 -28.19
N PRO A 3 -18.13 -73.03 -27.94
CA PRO A 3 -17.08 -74.03 -28.08
C PRO A 3 -17.15 -75.08 -26.96
N GLY A 4 -16.35 -76.15 -27.08
CA GLY A 4 -16.26 -77.19 -26.05
C GLY A 4 -15.85 -76.66 -24.68
N LEU A 5 -16.35 -77.26 -23.60
CA LEU A 5 -16.28 -76.72 -22.24
C LEU A 5 -14.83 -76.44 -21.76
N GLU A 6 -13.90 -77.35 -22.04
CA GLU A 6 -12.46 -77.17 -21.77
C GLU A 6 -11.88 -75.92 -22.48
N THR A 7 -12.36 -75.64 -23.70
CA THR A 7 -11.96 -74.44 -24.46
C THR A 7 -12.59 -73.18 -23.89
N GLN A 8 -13.85 -73.22 -23.44
CA GLN A 8 -14.47 -72.10 -22.73
C GLN A 8 -13.69 -71.74 -21.46
N TRP A 9 -13.41 -72.74 -20.60
CA TRP A 9 -12.63 -72.54 -19.38
C TRP A 9 -11.27 -71.92 -19.70
N ARG A 10 -10.49 -72.55 -20.59
CA ARG A 10 -9.13 -72.10 -20.93
C ARG A 10 -9.09 -70.71 -21.56
N GLU A 11 -10.09 -70.33 -22.35
CA GLU A 11 -10.16 -68.97 -22.93
C GLU A 11 -10.49 -67.92 -21.87
N ILE A 12 -11.46 -68.17 -20.98
CA ILE A 12 -11.88 -67.21 -19.96
C ILE A 12 -10.85 -67.09 -18.83
N ASP A 13 -10.26 -68.20 -18.36
CA ASP A 13 -9.21 -68.19 -17.32
C ASP A 13 -7.96 -67.41 -17.77
N ASN A 14 -7.48 -67.65 -18.99
CA ASN A 14 -6.35 -66.91 -19.58
C ASN A 14 -6.64 -65.39 -19.74
N LEU A 15 -7.88 -65.02 -20.06
CA LEU A 15 -8.28 -63.61 -20.12
C LEU A 15 -8.38 -62.98 -18.72
N ASN A 16 -8.91 -63.69 -17.73
CA ASN A 16 -9.01 -63.20 -16.36
C ASN A 16 -7.64 -63.02 -15.67
N GLN A 17 -6.58 -63.67 -16.18
CA GLN A 17 -5.19 -63.49 -15.73
C GLN A 17 -4.53 -62.22 -16.30
N GLN A 18 -5.24 -61.40 -17.09
CA GLN A 18 -4.74 -60.12 -17.59
C GLN A 18 -4.56 -59.10 -16.46
N GLN A 19 -3.43 -58.38 -16.47
CA GLN A 19 -3.20 -57.24 -15.59
C GLN A 19 -4.07 -56.04 -15.99
N LEU A 20 -4.74 -55.43 -15.01
CA LEU A 20 -5.54 -54.22 -15.15
C LEU A 20 -4.73 -53.06 -15.76
N ARG A 21 -5.28 -52.35 -16.75
CA ARG A 21 -4.69 -51.12 -17.32
C ARG A 21 -5.71 -49.99 -17.33
N ALA A 22 -5.26 -48.77 -17.04
CA ALA A 22 -6.13 -47.59 -16.98
C ALA A 22 -6.93 -47.40 -18.27
N GLY A 23 -8.26 -47.24 -18.14
CA GLY A 23 -9.20 -47.11 -19.25
C GLY A 23 -9.80 -48.42 -19.78
N ASP A 24 -9.26 -49.59 -19.41
CA ASP A 24 -9.83 -50.88 -19.80
C ASP A 24 -11.28 -51.05 -19.32
N SER A 25 -12.11 -51.69 -20.14
CA SER A 25 -13.48 -52.08 -19.79
C SER A 25 -13.51 -53.45 -19.11
N TRP A 26 -14.11 -53.51 -17.94
CA TRP A 26 -14.38 -54.74 -17.19
C TRP A 26 -15.86 -54.79 -16.80
N TYR A 27 -16.44 -55.97 -16.68
CA TYR A 27 -17.86 -56.16 -16.46
C TYR A 27 -18.13 -56.90 -15.16
N LEU A 28 -19.21 -56.52 -14.45
CA LEU A 28 -19.70 -57.27 -13.31
C LEU A 28 -20.61 -58.42 -13.77
N LEU A 29 -20.35 -59.60 -13.19
CA LEU A 29 -21.20 -60.79 -13.24
C LEU A 29 -21.61 -61.17 -11.81
N ASP A 30 -22.85 -61.59 -11.61
CA ASP A 30 -23.28 -62.23 -10.35
C ASP A 30 -22.39 -63.42 -10.00
N LYS A 31 -22.00 -63.50 -8.72
CA LYS A 31 -21.08 -64.53 -8.22
C LYS A 31 -21.66 -65.95 -8.33
N ARG A 32 -22.97 -66.12 -8.12
CA ARG A 32 -23.66 -67.40 -8.14
C ARG A 32 -23.76 -67.92 -9.57
N TRP A 33 -24.15 -67.07 -10.52
CA TRP A 33 -24.16 -67.40 -11.95
C TRP A 33 -22.76 -67.83 -12.42
N TYR A 34 -21.74 -67.06 -12.05
CA TYR A 34 -20.36 -67.33 -12.47
C TYR A 34 -19.75 -68.58 -11.84
N ASP A 35 -20.10 -68.90 -10.58
CA ASP A 35 -19.71 -70.17 -9.95
C ASP A 35 -20.47 -71.36 -10.56
N GLN A 36 -21.76 -71.22 -10.88
CA GLN A 36 -22.52 -72.25 -11.60
C GLN A 36 -21.93 -72.51 -13.00
N TRP A 37 -21.51 -71.46 -13.72
CA TRP A 37 -20.78 -71.59 -14.97
C TRP A 37 -19.43 -72.32 -14.79
N LYS A 38 -18.68 -72.04 -13.72
CA LYS A 38 -17.45 -72.78 -13.38
C LYS A 38 -17.70 -74.27 -13.14
N GLU A 39 -18.69 -74.62 -12.31
CA GLU A 39 -19.07 -76.02 -12.08
C GLU A 39 -19.49 -76.72 -13.37
N TYR A 40 -20.23 -76.02 -14.24
CA TYR A 40 -20.62 -76.52 -15.55
C TYR A 40 -19.41 -76.82 -16.45
N VAL A 41 -18.46 -75.89 -16.62
CA VAL A 41 -17.31 -76.13 -17.50
C VAL A 41 -16.28 -77.13 -16.95
N HIS A 42 -16.26 -77.36 -15.63
CA HIS A 42 -15.38 -78.35 -14.99
C HIS A 42 -15.97 -79.77 -14.86
N ALA A 43 -17.29 -79.91 -14.70
CA ALA A 43 -17.92 -81.19 -14.34
C ALA A 43 -19.10 -81.62 -15.23
N GLY A 44 -19.62 -80.75 -16.09
CA GLY A 44 -20.84 -81.00 -16.87
C GLY A 44 -20.64 -81.70 -18.21
N ASP A 45 -21.70 -82.37 -18.68
CA ASP A 45 -22.00 -82.46 -20.11
C ASP A 45 -23.15 -81.48 -20.47
N GLN A 46 -23.56 -81.41 -21.73
CA GLN A 46 -24.59 -80.48 -22.20
C GLN A 46 -26.01 -80.73 -21.66
N ASN A 47 -26.24 -81.80 -20.89
CA ASN A 47 -27.49 -82.12 -20.21
C ASN A 47 -27.39 -81.99 -18.67
N SER A 48 -26.26 -81.48 -18.14
CA SER A 48 -26.04 -81.34 -16.70
C SER A 48 -27.03 -80.38 -16.04
N SER A 49 -27.46 -80.71 -14.81
CA SER A 49 -28.23 -79.81 -13.94
C SER A 49 -27.42 -78.58 -13.47
N SER A 50 -26.11 -78.53 -13.72
CA SER A 50 -25.27 -77.35 -13.48
C SER A 50 -25.28 -76.32 -14.62
N TYR A 51 -25.98 -76.55 -15.74
CA TYR A 51 -26.04 -75.57 -16.83
C TYR A 51 -26.50 -74.17 -16.34
N PRO A 52 -25.73 -73.08 -16.57
CA PRO A 52 -25.97 -71.79 -15.93
C PRO A 52 -27.09 -70.95 -16.58
N GLY A 53 -27.63 -71.34 -17.74
CA GLY A 53 -28.66 -70.56 -18.42
C GLY A 53 -28.13 -69.24 -19.01
N LYS A 54 -29.05 -68.28 -19.20
CA LYS A 54 -28.73 -66.88 -19.55
C LYS A 54 -27.99 -66.20 -18.40
N ILE A 55 -27.12 -65.25 -18.70
CA ILE A 55 -26.47 -64.38 -17.70
C ILE A 55 -27.54 -63.61 -16.93
N ASP A 56 -27.57 -63.79 -15.61
CA ASP A 56 -28.51 -63.10 -14.72
C ASP A 56 -27.76 -62.28 -13.65
N ASN A 57 -27.96 -60.96 -13.66
CA ASN A 57 -27.43 -60.04 -12.68
C ASN A 57 -28.51 -59.52 -11.70
N THR A 58 -29.71 -60.12 -11.66
CA THR A 58 -30.87 -59.65 -10.85
C THR A 58 -30.50 -59.33 -9.39
N GLU A 59 -29.66 -60.16 -8.77
CA GLU A 59 -29.25 -60.03 -7.36
C GLU A 59 -28.25 -58.90 -7.10
N LEU A 60 -27.70 -58.25 -8.13
CA LEU A 60 -26.83 -57.08 -7.98
C LEU A 60 -27.61 -55.76 -7.92
N TYR A 61 -28.88 -55.75 -8.37
CA TYR A 61 -29.71 -54.55 -8.46
C TYR A 61 -30.51 -54.29 -7.17
N GLU A 62 -30.60 -53.02 -6.77
CA GLU A 62 -31.50 -52.55 -5.70
C GLU A 62 -32.91 -52.29 -6.25
N ASP A 63 -32.97 -51.76 -7.48
CA ASP A 63 -34.19 -51.54 -8.24
C ASP A 63 -34.07 -52.12 -9.65
N LEU A 64 -35.13 -52.80 -10.09
CA LEU A 64 -35.22 -53.49 -11.37
C LEU A 64 -35.87 -52.62 -12.47
N GLU A 65 -36.43 -51.45 -12.15
CA GLU A 65 -36.92 -50.49 -13.16
C GLU A 65 -35.78 -49.56 -13.65
N SER A 66 -34.89 -49.12 -12.75
CA SER A 66 -33.73 -48.28 -13.08
C SER A 66 -32.40 -49.03 -13.28
N TYR A 67 -32.35 -50.32 -12.91
CA TYR A 67 -31.12 -51.14 -12.87
C TYR A 67 -30.00 -50.52 -12.01
N HIS A 68 -30.35 -49.81 -10.95
CA HIS A 68 -29.39 -49.29 -9.98
C HIS A 68 -28.74 -50.44 -9.18
N LEU A 69 -27.41 -50.42 -9.00
CA LEU A 69 -26.73 -51.42 -8.18
C LEU A 69 -26.96 -51.16 -6.69
N LYS A 70 -27.14 -52.23 -5.90
CA LYS A 70 -27.09 -52.17 -4.43
C LYS A 70 -25.79 -51.49 -3.98
N GLU A 71 -25.86 -50.63 -2.96
CA GLU A 71 -24.64 -50.11 -2.32
C GLU A 71 -23.77 -51.26 -1.76
N ARG A 72 -22.45 -51.07 -1.73
CA ARG A 72 -21.47 -51.87 -0.95
C ARG A 72 -21.35 -53.36 -1.33
N LEU A 73 -21.71 -53.75 -2.55
CA LEU A 73 -21.42 -55.10 -3.05
C LEU A 73 -19.92 -55.41 -2.93
N SER A 74 -19.61 -56.65 -2.53
CA SER A 74 -18.27 -57.19 -2.35
C SER A 74 -17.79 -57.98 -3.57
N GLU A 75 -16.58 -57.70 -4.05
CA GLU A 75 -15.94 -58.51 -5.09
C GLU A 75 -15.58 -59.89 -4.52
N ASN A 76 -15.91 -60.95 -5.26
CA ASN A 76 -15.78 -62.36 -4.89
C ASN A 76 -16.72 -62.84 -3.76
N GLU A 77 -17.64 -61.99 -3.27
CA GLU A 77 -18.78 -62.42 -2.43
C GLU A 77 -20.10 -62.28 -3.21
N ASP A 78 -20.38 -61.08 -3.75
CA ASP A 78 -21.61 -60.80 -4.51
C ASP A 78 -21.40 -60.85 -6.03
N PHE A 79 -20.27 -60.35 -6.53
CA PHE A 79 -19.96 -60.30 -7.97
C PHE A 79 -18.52 -60.74 -8.29
N VAL A 80 -18.26 -60.99 -9.58
CA VAL A 80 -16.90 -61.15 -10.13
C VAL A 80 -16.70 -60.16 -11.27
N LEU A 81 -15.46 -59.67 -11.40
CA LEU A 81 -15.02 -58.82 -12.50
C LEU A 81 -14.41 -59.67 -13.61
N VAL A 82 -14.83 -59.45 -14.86
CA VAL A 82 -14.23 -60.07 -16.06
C VAL A 82 -13.81 -59.01 -17.09
N PRO A 83 -12.69 -59.18 -17.82
CA PRO A 83 -12.31 -58.26 -18.88
C PRO A 83 -13.33 -58.26 -20.03
N ALA A 84 -13.38 -57.17 -20.81
CA ALA A 84 -14.30 -57.06 -21.95
C ALA A 84 -14.25 -58.23 -22.94
N GLU A 85 -13.08 -58.79 -23.23
CA GLU A 85 -12.97 -59.96 -24.12
C GLU A 85 -13.64 -61.22 -23.53
N ALA A 86 -13.57 -61.40 -22.21
CA ALA A 86 -14.22 -62.51 -21.51
C ALA A 86 -15.73 -62.30 -21.42
N TRP A 87 -16.18 -61.08 -21.12
CA TRP A 87 -17.59 -60.68 -21.15
C TRP A 87 -18.24 -60.97 -22.51
N HIS A 88 -17.66 -60.46 -23.61
CA HIS A 88 -18.22 -60.66 -24.95
C HIS A 88 -18.27 -62.15 -25.35
N LYS A 89 -17.30 -62.96 -24.91
CA LYS A 89 -17.33 -64.42 -25.08
C LYS A 89 -18.51 -65.05 -24.33
N LEU A 90 -18.62 -64.83 -23.03
CA LEU A 90 -19.70 -65.37 -22.19
C LEU A 90 -21.08 -64.97 -22.73
N LEU A 91 -21.26 -63.69 -23.07
CA LEU A 91 -22.49 -63.16 -23.69
C LEU A 91 -22.81 -63.87 -25.01
N SER A 92 -21.82 -64.10 -25.88
CA SER A 92 -22.00 -64.82 -27.15
C SER A 92 -22.28 -66.33 -27.01
N TRP A 93 -22.09 -66.89 -25.81
CA TRP A 93 -22.21 -68.31 -25.52
C TRP A 93 -23.50 -68.67 -24.78
N TYR A 94 -23.94 -67.79 -23.86
CA TYR A 94 -25.05 -68.03 -22.93
C TYR A 94 -26.24 -67.08 -23.11
N ASP A 95 -26.06 -65.95 -23.80
CA ASP A 95 -27.02 -64.84 -23.89
C ASP A 95 -27.30 -64.18 -22.52
N MET A 96 -27.95 -63.02 -22.50
CA MET A 96 -28.28 -62.28 -21.27
C MET A 96 -29.76 -62.43 -20.92
N MET A 97 -30.13 -62.33 -19.64
CA MET A 97 -31.52 -62.17 -19.20
C MET A 97 -32.17 -60.99 -19.93
N ASP A 98 -33.42 -61.17 -20.35
CA ASP A 98 -34.12 -60.19 -21.19
C ASP A 98 -34.22 -58.84 -20.46
N ASP A 99 -34.10 -57.75 -21.21
CA ASP A 99 -34.07 -56.34 -20.79
C ASP A 99 -32.94 -55.90 -19.81
N GLN A 100 -32.12 -56.80 -19.24
CA GLN A 100 -31.02 -56.39 -18.36
C GLN A 100 -29.85 -55.70 -19.12
N PRO A 101 -29.32 -54.56 -18.64
CA PRO A 101 -28.17 -53.88 -19.24
C PRO A 101 -26.82 -54.52 -18.83
N PRO A 102 -25.79 -54.45 -19.69
CA PRO A 102 -24.45 -54.94 -19.37
C PRO A 102 -23.75 -54.02 -18.35
N LEU A 103 -23.24 -54.60 -17.26
CA LEU A 103 -22.61 -53.86 -16.16
C LEU A 103 -21.15 -53.46 -16.44
N GLU A 104 -20.91 -52.67 -17.49
CA GLU A 104 -19.58 -52.14 -17.81
C GLU A 104 -19.08 -51.19 -16.70
N ARG A 105 -17.81 -51.34 -16.32
CA ARG A 105 -17.05 -50.44 -15.45
C ARG A 105 -15.65 -50.22 -16.02
N LYS A 106 -14.99 -49.15 -15.61
CA LYS A 106 -13.65 -48.76 -16.09
C LYS A 106 -12.59 -49.07 -15.05
N VAL A 107 -11.42 -49.51 -15.51
CA VAL A 107 -10.21 -49.50 -14.71
C VAL A 107 -9.71 -48.07 -14.55
N VAL A 108 -9.54 -47.64 -13.30
CA VAL A 108 -8.97 -46.36 -12.91
C VAL A 108 -7.57 -46.54 -12.34
N ASP A 109 -6.69 -45.61 -12.67
CA ASP A 109 -5.38 -45.46 -12.02
C ASP A 109 -5.55 -44.46 -10.87
N LEU A 110 -5.37 -44.91 -9.63
CA LEU A 110 -5.43 -44.08 -8.43
C LEU A 110 -4.04 -44.08 -7.77
N PRO A 111 -3.63 -43.02 -7.05
CA PRO A 111 -2.25 -42.82 -6.57
C PRO A 111 -1.60 -43.94 -5.75
N SER A 112 -2.34 -44.97 -5.33
CA SER A 112 -1.85 -46.13 -4.60
C SER A 112 -2.30 -47.49 -5.18
N THR A 113 -3.16 -47.52 -6.20
CA THR A 113 -3.69 -48.77 -6.77
C THR A 113 -4.39 -48.55 -8.12
N VAL A 114 -4.16 -49.47 -9.07
CA VAL A 114 -4.97 -49.60 -10.29
C VAL A 114 -6.07 -50.61 -10.00
N LYS A 115 -7.34 -50.22 -10.17
CA LYS A 115 -8.51 -51.08 -9.89
C LYS A 115 -9.72 -50.75 -10.77
N VAL A 116 -10.70 -51.65 -10.85
CA VAL A 116 -12.00 -51.33 -11.46
C VAL A 116 -12.80 -50.42 -10.53
N GLU A 117 -13.36 -49.33 -11.07
CA GLU A 117 -14.26 -48.42 -10.34
C GLU A 117 -15.71 -48.90 -10.47
N VAL A 118 -16.19 -49.65 -9.48
CA VAL A 118 -17.55 -50.20 -9.45
C VAL A 118 -18.63 -49.12 -9.21
N TYR A 119 -18.31 -48.12 -8.40
CA TYR A 119 -19.22 -47.03 -8.03
C TYR A 119 -18.57 -45.67 -8.34
N PRO A 120 -18.93 -45.00 -9.45
CA PRO A 120 -18.60 -43.60 -9.69
C PRO A 120 -19.09 -42.67 -8.57
N VAL A 121 -18.59 -41.44 -8.54
CA VAL A 121 -19.00 -40.40 -7.59
C VAL A 121 -20.17 -39.62 -8.18
N GLU A 122 -21.35 -39.68 -7.54
CA GLU A 122 -22.51 -38.88 -7.96
C GLU A 122 -22.52 -37.51 -7.27
N ILE A 123 -22.48 -36.44 -8.05
CA ILE A 123 -22.35 -35.07 -7.56
C ILE A 123 -23.57 -34.25 -8.00
N TYR A 124 -24.17 -33.50 -7.07
CA TYR A 124 -25.25 -32.56 -7.39
C TYR A 124 -24.68 -31.24 -7.91
N LEU A 125 -25.25 -30.74 -9.01
CA LEU A 125 -24.77 -29.59 -9.77
C LEU A 125 -25.84 -28.49 -9.79
N CYS A 126 -25.50 -27.24 -9.44
CA CYS A 126 -26.41 -26.10 -9.55
C CYS A 126 -25.70 -24.76 -9.80
N LEU A 127 -26.47 -23.71 -10.11
CA LEU A 127 -25.96 -22.33 -10.20
C LEU A 127 -26.12 -21.61 -8.85
N SER A 128 -25.21 -20.70 -8.52
CA SER A 128 -25.32 -19.83 -7.34
C SER A 128 -26.55 -18.90 -7.37
N SER A 129 -27.17 -18.71 -8.54
CA SER A 129 -28.41 -17.95 -8.74
C SER A 129 -29.68 -18.76 -8.53
N ASN A 130 -29.60 -20.10 -8.59
CA ASN A 130 -30.71 -21.02 -8.31
C ASN A 130 -30.15 -22.31 -7.73
N MET A 131 -30.09 -22.36 -6.39
CA MET A 131 -29.54 -23.49 -5.64
C MET A 131 -30.57 -24.60 -5.36
N GLU A 132 -31.84 -24.38 -5.69
CA GLU A 132 -32.93 -25.36 -5.56
C GLU A 132 -33.00 -26.28 -6.80
N SER A 133 -32.67 -25.76 -7.98
CA SER A 133 -32.59 -26.51 -9.23
C SER A 133 -31.26 -27.26 -9.35
N THR A 134 -31.14 -28.40 -8.66
CA THR A 134 -29.99 -29.32 -8.80
C THR A 134 -30.19 -30.32 -9.95
N VAL A 135 -29.07 -30.74 -10.55
CA VAL A 135 -28.96 -31.85 -11.51
C VAL A 135 -27.87 -32.79 -11.00
N SER A 136 -28.10 -34.10 -10.89
CA SER A 136 -27.02 -35.02 -10.54
C SER A 136 -26.21 -35.47 -11.76
N ALA A 137 -24.94 -35.76 -11.56
CA ALA A 137 -24.07 -36.36 -12.58
C ALA A 137 -23.00 -37.24 -11.92
N CYS A 138 -22.71 -38.38 -12.55
CA CYS A 138 -21.66 -39.30 -12.13
C CYS A 138 -20.31 -38.96 -12.76
N PHE A 139 -19.25 -39.00 -11.96
CA PHE A 139 -17.86 -38.77 -12.37
C PHE A 139 -16.95 -39.89 -11.84
N SER A 140 -15.88 -40.20 -12.56
CA SER A 140 -14.82 -41.08 -12.06
C SER A 140 -14.02 -40.41 -10.94
N ARG A 141 -13.46 -41.18 -9.99
CA ARG A 141 -12.49 -40.62 -9.03
C ARG A 141 -11.23 -40.07 -9.70
N ALA A 142 -10.91 -40.54 -10.89
CA ALA A 142 -9.79 -40.08 -11.71
C ALA A 142 -10.16 -38.92 -12.67
N ASP A 143 -11.44 -38.56 -12.80
CA ASP A 143 -11.84 -37.38 -13.59
C ASP A 143 -11.27 -36.11 -12.96
N LYS A 144 -10.99 -35.11 -13.81
CA LYS A 144 -10.59 -33.77 -13.35
C LYS A 144 -11.79 -32.91 -13.01
N ILE A 145 -11.61 -31.96 -12.09
CA ILE A 145 -12.64 -30.93 -11.78
C ILE A 145 -13.07 -30.13 -13.02
N HIS A 146 -12.21 -30.00 -14.03
CA HIS A 146 -12.57 -29.48 -15.35
C HIS A 146 -13.73 -30.24 -16.04
N ALA A 147 -13.84 -31.56 -15.86
CA ALA A 147 -14.96 -32.34 -16.39
C ALA A 147 -16.28 -31.94 -15.71
N ILE A 148 -16.26 -31.71 -14.39
CA ILE A 148 -17.42 -31.16 -13.65
C ILE A 148 -17.77 -29.77 -14.19
N HIS A 149 -16.78 -28.89 -14.39
CA HIS A 149 -16.99 -27.54 -14.93
C HIS A 149 -17.67 -27.55 -16.31
N GLN A 150 -17.20 -28.39 -17.24
CA GLN A 150 -17.85 -28.60 -18.54
C GLN A 150 -19.27 -29.15 -18.40
N LYS A 151 -19.46 -30.16 -17.54
CA LYS A 151 -20.75 -30.84 -17.35
C LYS A 151 -21.83 -29.91 -16.79
N ILE A 152 -21.46 -29.03 -15.84
CA ILE A 152 -22.35 -27.96 -15.35
C ILE A 152 -22.70 -26.99 -16.48
N ARG A 153 -21.71 -26.51 -17.24
CA ARG A 153 -21.94 -25.56 -18.36
C ARG A 153 -22.94 -26.11 -19.38
N GLN A 154 -22.78 -27.37 -19.76
CA GLN A 154 -23.65 -28.08 -20.71
C GLN A 154 -25.07 -28.25 -20.17
N HIS A 155 -25.26 -28.76 -18.94
CA HIS A 155 -26.59 -29.02 -18.40
C HIS A 155 -27.36 -27.74 -18.02
N LEU A 156 -26.68 -26.67 -17.60
CA LEU A 156 -27.30 -25.43 -17.13
C LEU A 156 -27.22 -24.28 -18.16
N ASN A 157 -26.93 -24.61 -19.43
CA ASN A 157 -26.88 -23.68 -20.57
C ASN A 157 -26.01 -22.41 -20.35
N VAL A 158 -24.84 -22.58 -19.71
CA VAL A 158 -23.91 -21.47 -19.42
C VAL A 158 -22.98 -21.27 -20.61
N SER A 159 -22.91 -20.03 -21.13
CA SER A 159 -22.01 -19.68 -22.25
C SER A 159 -20.57 -20.07 -21.97
N GLU A 160 -19.87 -20.60 -22.97
CA GLU A 160 -18.44 -20.90 -22.89
C GLU A 160 -17.59 -19.65 -22.59
N THR A 161 -18.06 -18.49 -23.03
CA THR A 161 -17.43 -17.18 -22.78
C THR A 161 -17.71 -16.63 -21.37
N ALA A 162 -18.67 -17.19 -20.63
CA ALA A 162 -19.04 -16.68 -19.32
C ALA A 162 -18.04 -17.16 -18.25
N GLU A 163 -17.23 -16.22 -17.75
CA GLU A 163 -16.28 -16.51 -16.67
C GLU A 163 -17.04 -17.03 -15.44
N SER A 164 -16.58 -18.16 -14.90
CA SER A 164 -17.26 -18.90 -13.86
C SER A 164 -16.26 -19.61 -12.96
N ARG A 165 -16.58 -19.72 -11.68
CA ARG A 165 -15.79 -20.44 -10.67
C ARG A 165 -16.64 -21.48 -9.94
N LEU A 166 -16.00 -22.51 -9.42
CA LEU A 166 -16.67 -23.60 -8.72
C LEU A 166 -16.44 -23.53 -7.21
N TRP A 167 -17.50 -23.89 -6.48
CA TRP A 167 -17.50 -24.10 -5.04
C TRP A 167 -18.01 -25.51 -4.74
N MET A 168 -17.41 -26.21 -3.80
CA MET A 168 -17.99 -27.42 -3.20
C MET A 168 -18.66 -27.08 -1.88
N ARG A 169 -19.79 -27.72 -1.58
CA ARG A 169 -20.54 -27.56 -0.33
C ARG A 169 -20.76 -28.92 0.33
N SER A 170 -20.38 -29.00 1.60
CA SER A 170 -20.54 -30.17 2.47
C SER A 170 -21.98 -30.26 3.01
N THR A 171 -22.24 -31.22 3.90
CA THR A 171 -23.51 -31.31 4.65
C THR A 171 -23.56 -30.32 5.81
N ASP A 172 -22.40 -29.92 6.35
CA ASP A 172 -22.26 -28.67 7.10
C ASP A 172 -22.24 -27.47 6.16
N THR A 173 -22.66 -26.29 6.64
CA THR A 173 -22.92 -25.11 5.79
C THR A 173 -21.68 -24.39 5.27
N SER A 174 -20.48 -24.98 5.43
CA SER A 174 -19.25 -24.48 4.81
C SER A 174 -19.30 -24.61 3.28
N SER A 175 -18.54 -23.78 2.57
CA SER A 175 -18.39 -23.89 1.12
C SER A 175 -16.97 -23.50 0.72
N GLU A 176 -16.26 -24.43 0.10
CA GLU A 176 -14.85 -24.29 -0.25
C GLU A 176 -14.68 -24.07 -1.76
N ARG A 177 -13.68 -23.27 -2.15
CA ARG A 177 -13.48 -22.89 -3.55
C ARG A 177 -12.58 -23.89 -4.28
N LEU A 178 -13.15 -24.59 -5.25
CA LEU A 178 -12.44 -25.48 -6.17
C LEU A 178 -11.64 -24.66 -7.20
N ARG A 179 -10.47 -24.16 -6.79
CA ARG A 179 -9.59 -23.31 -7.63
C ARG A 179 -8.86 -24.10 -8.72
N ASN A 180 -8.26 -25.23 -8.37
CA ASN A 180 -7.44 -26.03 -9.29
C ASN A 180 -8.32 -26.98 -10.13
N LEU A 181 -8.72 -26.55 -11.33
CA LEU A 181 -9.53 -27.36 -12.25
C LEU A 181 -8.79 -28.61 -12.79
N ASN A 182 -7.47 -28.70 -12.64
CA ASN A 182 -6.66 -29.85 -13.03
C ASN A 182 -6.54 -30.95 -11.95
N MET A 183 -7.02 -30.68 -10.74
CA MET A 183 -7.12 -31.64 -9.63
C MET A 183 -8.13 -32.76 -9.96
N THR A 184 -7.95 -33.97 -9.41
CA THR A 184 -8.93 -35.05 -9.59
C THR A 184 -10.12 -34.91 -8.65
N VAL A 185 -11.22 -35.61 -8.92
CA VAL A 185 -12.37 -35.75 -8.02
C VAL A 185 -11.93 -36.32 -6.66
N LEU A 186 -11.01 -37.29 -6.66
CA LEU A 186 -10.44 -37.87 -5.42
C LEU A 186 -9.60 -36.88 -4.63
N ASP A 187 -8.67 -36.18 -5.28
CA ASP A 187 -7.79 -35.19 -4.63
C ASP A 187 -8.58 -33.96 -4.11
N ALA A 188 -9.73 -33.68 -4.71
CA ALA A 188 -10.69 -32.67 -4.27
C ALA A 188 -11.57 -33.12 -3.09
N CYS A 189 -11.39 -34.35 -2.58
CA CYS A 189 -12.21 -34.97 -1.53
C CYS A 189 -13.72 -35.05 -1.86
N LEU A 190 -14.11 -34.95 -3.13
CA LEU A 190 -15.51 -35.00 -3.55
C LEU A 190 -16.07 -36.41 -3.39
N SER A 191 -17.19 -36.51 -2.69
CA SER A 191 -17.88 -37.75 -2.34
C SER A 191 -19.32 -37.74 -2.85
N SER A 192 -19.91 -38.92 -3.03
CA SER A 192 -21.28 -39.03 -3.55
C SER A 192 -22.27 -38.28 -2.65
N GLY A 193 -23.18 -37.52 -3.27
CA GLY A 193 -24.16 -36.67 -2.58
C GLY A 193 -23.69 -35.25 -2.21
N MET A 194 -22.43 -34.88 -2.45
CA MET A 194 -21.97 -33.49 -2.29
C MET A 194 -22.58 -32.57 -3.37
N THR A 195 -22.70 -31.26 -3.06
CA THR A 195 -23.09 -30.24 -4.05
C THR A 195 -21.86 -29.50 -4.59
N VAL A 196 -21.75 -29.37 -5.92
CA VAL A 196 -20.86 -28.40 -6.58
C VAL A 196 -21.70 -27.27 -7.18
N ILE A 197 -21.40 -26.05 -6.76
CA ILE A 197 -22.11 -24.82 -7.13
C ILE A 197 -21.25 -24.03 -8.11
N MET A 198 -21.79 -23.70 -9.27
CA MET A 198 -21.15 -22.77 -10.22
C MET A 198 -21.62 -21.34 -9.97
N GLU A 199 -20.66 -20.46 -9.75
CA GLU A 199 -20.87 -19.01 -9.71
C GLU A 199 -20.37 -18.39 -11.02
N ILE A 200 -21.19 -17.54 -11.64
CA ILE A 200 -20.87 -16.81 -12.88
C ILE A 200 -20.51 -15.37 -12.52
N ARG A 201 -19.48 -14.80 -13.13
CA ARG A 201 -19.10 -13.39 -12.90
C ARG A 201 -20.13 -12.45 -13.52
N ASN A 202 -20.48 -11.39 -12.79
CA ASN A 202 -21.33 -10.31 -13.29
C ASN A 202 -20.58 -9.47 -14.35
N ALA A 203 -21.32 -8.82 -15.24
CA ALA A 203 -20.76 -7.98 -16.30
C ALA A 203 -20.23 -6.61 -15.81
N ASP A 204 -20.21 -6.36 -14.50
CA ASP A 204 -19.51 -5.28 -13.81
C ASP A 204 -18.15 -5.73 -13.23
N GLY A 205 -17.73 -6.97 -13.51
CA GLY A 205 -16.51 -7.58 -12.96
C GLY A 205 -16.68 -8.19 -11.57
N THR A 206 -17.81 -8.00 -10.87
CA THR A 206 -18.03 -8.54 -9.52
C THR A 206 -18.45 -10.00 -9.53
N TRP A 207 -18.23 -10.68 -8.40
CA TRP A 207 -18.82 -11.98 -8.12
C TRP A 207 -20.10 -11.83 -7.28
N PRO A 208 -21.22 -12.50 -7.61
CA PRO A 208 -22.48 -12.44 -6.87
C PRO A 208 -22.38 -12.63 -5.34
N THR A 209 -21.53 -13.55 -4.88
CA THR A 209 -21.25 -13.82 -3.45
C THR A 209 -20.42 -12.74 -2.77
N SER A 210 -19.76 -11.88 -3.55
CA SER A 210 -18.81 -10.88 -3.04
C SER A 210 -19.38 -9.45 -2.98
N ARG A 211 -20.59 -9.19 -3.52
CA ARG A 211 -21.33 -7.93 -3.32
C ARG A 211 -21.80 -7.84 -1.84
N PRO A 212 -21.41 -6.83 -1.05
CA PRO A 212 -21.89 -6.64 0.32
C PRO A 212 -23.41 -6.41 0.36
N GLN A 213 -24.13 -6.99 1.32
CA GLN A 213 -25.60 -6.86 1.40
C GLN A 213 -26.08 -5.40 1.46
N ILE A 214 -25.28 -4.50 2.05
CA ILE A 214 -25.57 -3.06 2.18
C ILE A 214 -25.70 -2.36 0.81
N MET A 215 -25.00 -2.84 -0.22
CA MET A 215 -24.99 -2.24 -1.57
C MET A 215 -26.02 -2.87 -2.53
N ARG A 216 -27.00 -3.63 -2.03
CA ARG A 216 -28.09 -4.17 -2.87
C ARG A 216 -29.18 -3.15 -3.23
N ASN A 217 -29.19 -1.97 -2.62
CA ASN A 217 -30.28 -1.00 -2.72
C ASN A 217 -29.91 0.32 -3.45
N SER A 218 -28.65 0.51 -3.87
CA SER A 218 -28.18 1.68 -4.63
C SER A 218 -28.46 1.51 -6.14
N ALA A 219 -29.70 1.80 -6.56
CA ALA A 219 -30.12 1.67 -7.96
C ALA A 219 -29.27 2.48 -8.97
N ASP A 220 -28.60 3.55 -8.50
CA ASP A 220 -27.79 4.43 -9.33
C ASP A 220 -26.47 3.77 -9.82
N GLU A 221 -25.89 2.81 -9.11
CA GLU A 221 -24.58 2.23 -9.49
C GLU A 221 -24.66 1.36 -10.76
N ASP A 222 -25.67 0.48 -10.90
CA ASP A 222 -25.81 -0.36 -12.10
C ASP A 222 -26.07 0.48 -13.39
N SER A 223 -26.44 1.76 -13.23
CA SER A 223 -26.61 2.74 -14.33
C SER A 223 -25.30 3.33 -14.87
N TYR A 224 -24.22 3.37 -14.07
CA TYR A 224 -22.99 4.10 -14.44
C TYR A 224 -22.27 3.47 -15.64
N ARG A 225 -21.81 4.32 -16.56
CA ARG A 225 -21.06 3.94 -17.78
C ARG A 225 -19.91 4.92 -18.01
N GLY A 226 -18.80 4.68 -17.31
CA GLY A 226 -17.54 5.38 -17.51
C GLY A 226 -16.65 4.69 -18.55
N PRO A 227 -15.59 5.36 -19.05
CA PRO A 227 -14.57 4.72 -19.86
C PRO A 227 -13.84 3.61 -19.06
N PRO A 228 -13.63 2.41 -19.61
CA PRO A 228 -12.83 1.36 -18.96
C PRO A 228 -11.47 1.87 -18.48
N GLY A 229 -11.08 1.55 -17.25
CA GLY A 229 -9.83 1.98 -16.63
C GLY A 229 -9.89 3.37 -15.98
N VAL A 230 -10.92 4.18 -16.26
CA VAL A 230 -11.15 5.49 -15.62
C VAL A 230 -12.02 5.28 -14.37
N CYS A 231 -11.42 4.61 -13.37
CA CYS A 231 -12.09 4.15 -12.15
C CYS A 231 -11.21 4.41 -10.92
N GLY A 232 -11.79 4.97 -9.86
CA GLY A 232 -11.10 5.21 -8.58
C GLY A 232 -10.90 3.94 -7.74
N LEU A 233 -10.14 4.08 -6.65
CA LEU A 233 -9.96 3.06 -5.63
C LEU A 233 -10.20 3.64 -4.24
N THR A 234 -11.25 3.18 -3.56
CA THR A 234 -11.65 3.71 -2.25
C THR A 234 -10.64 3.36 -1.16
N ASN A 235 -10.09 4.39 -0.49
CA ASN A 235 -9.14 4.24 0.62
C ASN A 235 -9.76 3.45 1.79
N LEU A 236 -8.97 2.54 2.37
CA LEU A 236 -9.38 1.66 3.47
C LEU A 236 -8.68 2.01 4.81
N GLY A 237 -8.16 3.24 4.92
CA GLY A 237 -7.36 3.72 6.04
C GLY A 237 -5.87 3.66 5.72
N ASN A 238 -5.29 4.81 5.32
CA ASN A 238 -3.89 4.95 4.90
C ASN A 238 -3.47 4.07 3.70
N THR A 239 -4.41 3.59 2.87
CA THR A 239 -4.09 2.67 1.75
C THR A 239 -3.81 3.37 0.42
N CYS A 240 -3.56 4.68 0.41
CA CYS A 240 -3.29 5.43 -0.83
C CYS A 240 -2.02 4.92 -1.56
N PHE A 241 -1.01 4.43 -0.82
CA PHE A 241 0.17 3.77 -1.40
C PHE A 241 -0.20 2.55 -2.27
N MET A 242 -1.19 1.77 -1.81
CA MET A 242 -1.73 0.61 -2.52
C MET A 242 -2.57 1.03 -3.71
N ASN A 243 -3.40 2.06 -3.55
CA ASN A 243 -4.25 2.57 -4.62
C ASN A 243 -3.39 3.14 -5.77
N SER A 244 -2.36 3.94 -5.48
CA SER A 244 -1.44 4.49 -6.49
C SER A 244 -0.68 3.39 -7.25
N ALA A 245 -0.10 2.41 -6.55
CA ALA A 245 0.58 1.28 -7.18
C ALA A 245 -0.36 0.44 -8.08
N LEU A 246 -1.61 0.20 -7.61
CA LEU A 246 -2.64 -0.48 -8.40
C LEU A 246 -3.05 0.30 -9.64
N GLN A 247 -3.20 1.64 -9.57
CA GLN A 247 -3.54 2.46 -10.75
C GLN A 247 -2.44 2.42 -11.82
N CYS A 248 -1.16 2.43 -11.40
CA CYS A 248 -0.03 2.34 -12.33
C CYS A 248 0.02 0.99 -13.04
N LEU A 249 -0.13 -0.11 -12.28
CA LEU A 249 -0.21 -1.47 -12.83
C LEU A 249 -1.47 -1.69 -13.70
N SER A 250 -2.62 -1.14 -13.29
CA SER A 250 -3.88 -1.20 -14.02
C SER A 250 -3.81 -0.53 -15.39
N ASN A 251 -3.03 0.54 -15.52
CA ASN A 251 -2.78 1.22 -16.79
C ASN A 251 -1.52 0.70 -17.52
N THR A 252 -0.97 -0.45 -17.12
CA THR A 252 0.08 -1.17 -17.87
C THR A 252 -0.56 -2.11 -18.89
N PRO A 253 -0.55 -1.80 -20.21
CA PRO A 253 -1.45 -2.47 -21.16
C PRO A 253 -1.23 -3.98 -21.33
N PRO A 254 0.01 -4.53 -21.43
CA PRO A 254 0.23 -5.96 -21.59
C PRO A 254 -0.33 -6.79 -20.41
N LEU A 255 -0.07 -6.31 -19.18
CA LEU A 255 -0.53 -6.96 -17.95
C LEU A 255 -2.06 -6.93 -17.83
N THR A 256 -2.67 -5.76 -18.06
CA THR A 256 -4.13 -5.61 -17.98
C THR A 256 -4.85 -6.39 -19.07
N GLU A 257 -4.36 -6.40 -20.32
CA GLU A 257 -4.94 -7.24 -21.36
C GLU A 257 -4.90 -8.72 -21.01
N TYR A 258 -3.80 -9.22 -20.45
CA TYR A 258 -3.65 -10.63 -20.03
C TYR A 258 -4.68 -11.05 -18.97
N PHE A 259 -4.97 -10.18 -17.99
CA PHE A 259 -6.01 -10.46 -16.98
C PHE A 259 -7.43 -10.34 -17.53
N LEU A 260 -7.71 -9.37 -18.41
CA LEU A 260 -9.03 -9.21 -19.04
C LEU A 260 -9.35 -10.32 -20.06
N ARG A 261 -8.33 -10.90 -20.71
CA ARG A 261 -8.45 -12.05 -21.62
C ARG A 261 -8.58 -13.40 -20.90
N ASN A 262 -8.57 -13.42 -19.56
CA ASN A 262 -8.58 -14.62 -18.71
C ASN A 262 -7.36 -15.55 -18.84
N SER A 263 -6.31 -15.19 -19.59
CA SER A 263 -5.13 -16.01 -19.83
C SER A 263 -4.44 -16.49 -18.55
N TYR A 264 -4.50 -15.68 -17.49
CA TYR A 264 -3.97 -16.04 -16.17
C TYR A 264 -4.54 -17.34 -15.58
N LEU A 265 -5.79 -17.70 -15.88
CA LEU A 265 -6.44 -18.89 -15.32
C LEU A 265 -5.75 -20.21 -15.74
N GLU A 266 -5.07 -20.21 -16.88
CA GLU A 266 -4.33 -21.38 -17.39
C GLU A 266 -2.90 -21.45 -16.83
N GLU A 267 -2.31 -20.30 -16.46
CA GLU A 267 -0.92 -20.23 -15.97
C GLU A 267 -0.79 -20.42 -14.45
N LEU A 268 -1.87 -20.20 -13.67
CA LEU A 268 -1.91 -20.28 -12.19
C LEU A 268 -1.11 -21.47 -11.62
N ASN A 269 -0.25 -21.21 -10.63
CA ASN A 269 0.66 -22.17 -10.03
C ASN A 269 0.36 -22.43 -8.55
N PHE A 270 -0.70 -23.20 -8.30
CA PHE A 270 -1.14 -23.64 -6.97
C PHE A 270 -0.09 -24.41 -6.16
N THR A 271 0.97 -24.90 -6.82
CA THR A 271 2.01 -25.78 -6.26
C THR A 271 3.37 -25.11 -6.04
N ASN A 272 3.54 -23.84 -6.42
CA ASN A 272 4.81 -23.13 -6.26
C ASN A 272 5.10 -22.86 -4.77
N PRO A 273 6.21 -23.38 -4.19
CA PRO A 273 6.55 -23.11 -2.79
C PRO A 273 6.97 -21.65 -2.53
N LEU A 274 7.19 -20.85 -3.59
CA LEU A 274 7.46 -19.42 -3.52
C LEU A 274 6.22 -18.55 -3.82
N GLY A 275 5.12 -19.15 -4.29
CA GLY A 275 3.89 -18.43 -4.65
C GLY A 275 2.85 -18.39 -3.52
N MET A 276 1.83 -17.55 -3.69
CA MET A 276 0.69 -17.40 -2.79
C MET A 276 -0.50 -18.31 -3.19
N LYS A 277 -0.21 -19.48 -3.79
CA LYS A 277 -1.19 -20.47 -4.27
C LYS A 277 -2.18 -19.91 -5.30
N GLY A 278 -1.81 -18.88 -6.06
CA GLY A 278 -2.68 -18.19 -7.01
C GLY A 278 -3.59 -17.13 -6.37
N GLU A 279 -3.57 -16.95 -5.05
CA GLU A 279 -4.55 -16.10 -4.36
C GLU A 279 -4.28 -14.60 -4.50
N ILE A 280 -3.04 -14.18 -4.78
CA ILE A 280 -2.72 -12.78 -5.11
C ILE A 280 -3.09 -12.49 -6.57
N ALA A 281 -2.77 -13.42 -7.49
CA ALA A 281 -3.16 -13.28 -8.90
C ALA A 281 -4.68 -13.27 -9.11
N GLU A 282 -5.44 -14.13 -8.41
CA GLU A 282 -6.91 -14.10 -8.43
C GLU A 282 -7.47 -12.78 -7.87
N ALA A 283 -6.95 -12.30 -6.74
CA ALA A 283 -7.45 -11.07 -6.10
C ALA A 283 -7.10 -9.82 -6.90
N TYR A 284 -5.94 -9.78 -7.56
CA TYR A 284 -5.56 -8.72 -8.50
C TYR A 284 -6.46 -8.73 -9.73
N ALA A 285 -6.69 -9.90 -10.34
CA ALA A 285 -7.58 -10.05 -11.48
C ALA A 285 -9.01 -9.56 -11.20
N ASP A 286 -9.54 -9.87 -10.00
CA ASP A 286 -10.84 -9.40 -9.55
C ASP A 286 -10.90 -7.86 -9.47
N VAL A 287 -9.85 -7.17 -9.02
CA VAL A 287 -9.78 -5.70 -9.00
C VAL A 287 -9.70 -5.12 -10.41
N ILE A 288 -8.78 -5.61 -11.25
CA ILE A 288 -8.60 -5.12 -12.63
C ILE A 288 -9.89 -5.28 -13.46
N LYS A 289 -10.59 -6.41 -13.33
CA LYS A 289 -11.86 -6.64 -14.05
C LYS A 289 -12.97 -5.69 -13.64
N GLN A 290 -13.00 -5.24 -12.38
CA GLN A 290 -13.96 -4.21 -11.94
C GLN A 290 -13.56 -2.83 -12.51
N MET A 291 -12.29 -2.42 -12.37
CA MET A 291 -11.79 -1.12 -12.87
C MET A 291 -11.98 -0.95 -14.39
N TRP A 292 -11.79 -2.02 -15.16
CA TRP A 292 -11.94 -2.04 -16.62
C TRP A 292 -13.31 -2.52 -17.11
N SER A 293 -14.30 -2.67 -16.22
CA SER A 293 -15.69 -2.96 -16.61
C SER A 293 -16.43 -1.77 -17.23
N GLY A 294 -15.95 -0.54 -16.95
CA GLY A 294 -16.68 0.70 -17.24
C GLY A 294 -17.94 0.93 -16.40
N ARG A 295 -18.22 0.09 -15.38
CA ARG A 295 -19.45 0.14 -14.58
C ARG A 295 -19.30 0.70 -13.17
N HIS A 296 -18.07 0.88 -12.68
CA HIS A 296 -17.81 1.46 -11.37
C HIS A 296 -17.15 2.83 -11.49
N TYR A 297 -17.61 3.80 -10.70
CA TYR A 297 -16.88 5.07 -10.53
C TYR A 297 -15.66 4.89 -9.62
N SER A 298 -15.77 4.09 -8.57
CA SER A 298 -14.67 3.70 -7.67
C SER A 298 -14.86 2.27 -7.18
N VAL A 299 -13.78 1.48 -7.13
CA VAL A 299 -13.77 0.10 -6.62
C VAL A 299 -13.25 0.06 -5.19
N VAL A 300 -13.75 -0.88 -4.38
CA VAL A 300 -13.36 -1.02 -2.96
C VAL A 300 -12.47 -2.27 -2.79
N PRO A 301 -11.13 -2.15 -2.79
CA PRO A 301 -10.19 -3.28 -2.89
C PRO A 301 -10.02 -4.11 -1.59
N ARG A 302 -11.09 -4.35 -0.84
CA ARG A 302 -11.07 -5.05 0.47
C ARG A 302 -10.47 -6.45 0.39
N VAL A 303 -10.95 -7.30 -0.53
CA VAL A 303 -10.46 -8.69 -0.69
C VAL A 303 -8.97 -8.71 -0.99
N PHE A 304 -8.52 -7.81 -1.87
CA PHE A 304 -7.11 -7.64 -2.23
C PHE A 304 -6.29 -7.19 -1.02
N LYS A 305 -6.70 -6.14 -0.28
CA LYS A 305 -6.01 -5.68 0.94
C LYS A 305 -5.89 -6.78 2.00
N THR A 306 -6.94 -7.58 2.19
CA THR A 306 -6.92 -8.74 3.10
C THR A 306 -5.96 -9.83 2.64
N LYS A 307 -5.82 -10.09 1.33
CA LYS A 307 -4.86 -11.07 0.80
C LYS A 307 -3.42 -10.57 0.86
N VAL A 308 -3.17 -9.32 0.48
CA VAL A 308 -1.85 -8.67 0.65
C VAL A 308 -1.40 -8.74 2.11
N GLY A 309 -2.23 -8.28 3.06
CA GLY A 309 -1.92 -8.33 4.50
C GLY A 309 -1.83 -9.73 5.12
N HIS A 310 -2.31 -10.77 4.44
CA HIS A 310 -2.18 -12.17 4.89
C HIS A 310 -0.80 -12.76 4.55
N PHE A 311 -0.26 -12.44 3.37
CA PHE A 311 1.03 -12.96 2.90
C PHE A 311 2.21 -12.02 3.23
N ALA A 312 1.98 -10.70 3.24
CA ALA A 312 2.93 -9.68 3.66
C ALA A 312 2.37 -8.93 4.88
N SER A 313 2.72 -9.43 6.07
CA SER A 313 2.13 -9.01 7.35
C SER A 313 2.41 -7.56 7.73
N GLN A 314 3.41 -6.90 7.13
CA GLN A 314 3.63 -5.46 7.30
C GLN A 314 2.43 -4.65 6.82
N PHE A 315 1.79 -5.03 5.70
CA PHE A 315 0.65 -4.32 5.11
C PHE A 315 -0.71 -4.68 5.76
N LEU A 316 -0.72 -5.51 6.81
CA LEU A 316 -1.94 -5.93 7.50
C LEU A 316 -2.64 -4.75 8.20
N GLY A 317 -1.87 -3.80 8.73
CA GLY A 317 -2.34 -2.67 9.54
C GLY A 317 -3.01 -1.53 8.76
N TYR A 318 -3.10 -0.36 9.40
CA TYR A 318 -3.62 0.89 8.83
C TYR A 318 -2.59 2.03 8.97
N GLN A 319 -1.30 1.67 8.91
CA GLN A 319 -0.20 2.63 8.85
C GLN A 319 0.06 2.99 7.38
N GLN A 320 0.80 4.07 7.15
CA GLN A 320 1.30 4.39 5.81
C GLN A 320 2.53 3.51 5.51
N HIS A 321 2.67 3.11 4.25
CA HIS A 321 3.75 2.27 3.76
C HIS A 321 4.35 2.85 2.48
N ASP A 322 5.49 2.29 2.07
CA ASP A 322 6.10 2.64 0.80
C ASP A 322 5.36 1.97 -0.38
N SER A 323 4.96 2.76 -1.38
CA SER A 323 4.34 2.23 -2.60
C SER A 323 5.30 1.36 -3.43
N GLN A 324 6.62 1.58 -3.31
CA GLN A 324 7.64 0.75 -3.95
C GLN A 324 7.78 -0.61 -3.26
N GLU A 325 7.77 -0.66 -1.94
CA GLU A 325 7.84 -1.92 -1.17
C GLU A 325 6.67 -2.83 -1.56
N LEU A 326 5.45 -2.28 -1.59
CA LEU A 326 4.28 -2.99 -2.05
C LEU A 326 4.40 -3.39 -3.54
N LEU A 327 4.82 -2.49 -4.43
CA LEU A 327 4.96 -2.81 -5.86
C LEU A 327 5.94 -3.97 -6.08
N SER A 328 7.03 -4.02 -5.33
CA SER A 328 8.00 -5.13 -5.37
C SER A 328 7.35 -6.44 -4.94
N PHE A 329 6.66 -6.44 -3.78
CA PHE A 329 5.90 -7.60 -3.31
C PHE A 329 4.83 -8.06 -4.31
N LEU A 330 4.13 -7.14 -4.97
CA LEU A 330 3.10 -7.47 -5.95
C LEU A 330 3.67 -8.01 -7.26
N LEU A 331 4.79 -7.47 -7.76
CA LEU A 331 5.43 -8.01 -8.96
C LEU A 331 5.99 -9.42 -8.70
N ASP A 332 6.63 -9.65 -7.56
CA ASP A 332 7.14 -10.99 -7.17
C ASP A 332 5.99 -11.98 -6.91
N GLY A 333 4.96 -11.58 -6.16
CA GLY A 333 3.80 -12.41 -5.88
C GLY A 333 3.00 -12.78 -7.14
N LEU A 334 2.79 -11.83 -8.06
CA LEU A 334 2.20 -12.11 -9.36
C LEU A 334 3.11 -12.94 -10.25
N HIS A 335 4.44 -12.79 -10.16
CA HIS A 335 5.38 -13.63 -10.89
C HIS A 335 5.25 -15.09 -10.45
N GLU A 336 5.29 -15.35 -9.14
CA GLU A 336 5.32 -16.70 -8.59
C GLU A 336 3.96 -17.39 -8.61
N ASP A 337 2.85 -16.67 -8.43
CA ASP A 337 1.49 -17.20 -8.63
C ASP A 337 1.21 -17.61 -10.08
N LEU A 338 1.89 -17.00 -11.06
CA LEU A 338 1.71 -17.26 -12.50
C LEU A 338 2.89 -17.96 -13.15
N ASN A 339 3.84 -18.48 -12.37
CA ASN A 339 5.04 -19.08 -12.91
C ASN A 339 4.72 -20.37 -13.68
N ARG A 340 5.01 -20.38 -14.97
CA ARG A 340 4.86 -21.50 -15.90
C ARG A 340 5.80 -22.64 -15.51
N VAL A 341 6.98 -22.34 -14.94
CA VAL A 341 7.91 -23.34 -14.40
C VAL A 341 7.34 -23.96 -13.13
N LYS A 342 6.77 -25.17 -13.24
CA LYS A 342 6.20 -25.91 -12.11
C LYS A 342 7.24 -26.59 -11.20
N LYS A 343 8.49 -26.74 -11.65
CA LYS A 343 9.61 -27.30 -10.87
C LYS A 343 10.89 -26.49 -11.12
N LYS A 344 11.22 -25.58 -10.20
CA LYS A 344 12.47 -24.80 -10.27
C LYS A 344 13.67 -25.68 -9.98
N GLU A 345 14.52 -25.91 -10.97
CA GLU A 345 15.78 -26.63 -10.78
C GLU A 345 16.81 -25.75 -10.04
N TYR A 346 17.76 -26.40 -9.35
CA TYR A 346 18.95 -25.71 -8.85
C TYR A 346 19.90 -25.46 -10.03
N ILE A 347 20.35 -24.23 -10.17
CA ILE A 347 21.34 -23.83 -11.18
C ILE A 347 22.47 -23.10 -10.45
N GLU A 348 23.69 -23.60 -10.62
CA GLU A 348 24.91 -22.95 -10.16
C GLU A 348 25.17 -21.71 -11.02
N LEU A 349 25.08 -20.52 -10.44
CA LEU A 349 25.53 -19.29 -11.09
C LEU A 349 27.06 -19.26 -11.13
N ARG A 350 27.60 -18.93 -12.30
CA ARG A 350 29.04 -18.90 -12.56
C ARG A 350 29.47 -17.49 -12.94
N ASP A 351 30.70 -17.16 -12.55
CA ASP A 351 31.39 -15.95 -13.02
C ASP A 351 31.56 -16.00 -14.55
N ALA A 352 31.78 -14.86 -15.17
CA ALA A 352 32.19 -14.81 -16.57
C ALA A 352 33.53 -15.52 -16.78
N ASP A 353 34.47 -15.38 -15.82
CA ASP A 353 35.85 -15.93 -15.85
C ASP A 353 36.56 -15.72 -17.21
N GLY A 354 36.35 -14.54 -17.81
CA GLY A 354 36.96 -14.11 -19.07
C GLY A 354 36.22 -14.52 -20.35
N ARG A 355 35.05 -15.17 -20.25
CA ARG A 355 34.17 -15.44 -21.40
C ARG A 355 33.53 -14.14 -21.95
N PRO A 356 33.11 -14.11 -23.24
CA PRO A 356 32.47 -12.92 -23.82
C PRO A 356 31.15 -12.57 -23.13
N ASP A 357 30.93 -11.29 -22.86
CA ASP A 357 29.71 -10.76 -22.22
C ASP A 357 28.41 -11.33 -22.82
N GLN A 358 28.33 -11.39 -24.16
CA GLN A 358 27.16 -11.92 -24.89
C GLN A 358 26.84 -13.37 -24.52
N GLU A 359 27.85 -14.24 -24.42
CA GLU A 359 27.65 -15.67 -24.09
C GLU A 359 27.18 -15.85 -22.64
N VAL A 360 27.74 -15.06 -21.72
CA VAL A 360 27.40 -15.11 -20.29
C VAL A 360 26.02 -14.52 -20.04
N ALA A 361 25.66 -13.43 -20.72
CA ALA A 361 24.33 -12.83 -20.65
C ALA A 361 23.25 -13.77 -21.20
N GLU A 362 23.50 -14.42 -22.34
CA GLU A 362 22.59 -15.43 -22.90
C GLU A 362 22.47 -16.67 -22.01
N GLU A 363 23.55 -17.12 -21.38
CA GLU A 363 23.51 -18.19 -20.38
C GLU A 363 22.67 -17.78 -19.16
N ALA A 364 22.92 -16.59 -18.61
CA ALA A 364 22.20 -16.07 -17.44
C ALA A 364 20.70 -15.92 -17.71
N TRP A 365 20.32 -15.32 -18.85
CA TRP A 365 18.91 -15.17 -19.24
C TRP A 365 18.22 -16.52 -19.47
N ARG A 366 18.89 -17.46 -20.14
CA ARG A 366 18.38 -18.83 -20.35
C ARG A 366 18.22 -19.59 -19.02
N ASN A 367 19.12 -19.38 -18.07
CA ASN A 367 19.03 -19.96 -16.72
C ASN A 367 17.96 -19.29 -15.84
N HIS A 368 17.71 -17.98 -16.03
CA HIS A 368 16.57 -17.28 -15.43
C HIS A 368 15.24 -17.87 -15.94
N LEU A 369 15.04 -17.93 -17.26
CA LEU A 369 13.82 -18.50 -17.87
C LEU A 369 13.55 -19.96 -17.47
N ARG A 370 14.61 -20.78 -17.26
CA ARG A 370 14.47 -22.15 -16.73
C ARG A 370 13.90 -22.26 -15.30
N ARG A 371 13.79 -21.14 -14.57
CA ARG A 371 13.27 -21.08 -13.20
C ARG A 371 12.08 -20.12 -13.06
N ASN A 372 12.02 -19.10 -13.93
CA ASN A 372 11.18 -17.93 -13.83
C ASN A 372 10.62 -17.60 -15.22
N ASP A 373 9.39 -18.02 -15.50
CA ASP A 373 8.71 -17.81 -16.78
C ASP A 373 7.24 -17.46 -16.50
N SER A 374 6.83 -16.20 -16.73
CA SER A 374 5.44 -15.73 -16.60
C SER A 374 5.26 -14.35 -17.21
N VAL A 375 4.02 -13.87 -17.31
CA VAL A 375 3.67 -12.51 -17.80
C VAL A 375 4.49 -11.38 -17.16
N ILE A 376 4.93 -11.52 -15.90
CA ILE A 376 5.76 -10.52 -15.23
C ILE A 376 7.18 -10.50 -15.82
N VAL A 377 7.74 -11.67 -16.16
CA VAL A 377 9.02 -11.80 -16.85
C VAL A 377 8.91 -11.24 -18.28
N ASP A 378 7.85 -11.61 -18.99
CA ASP A 378 7.59 -11.15 -20.36
C ASP A 378 7.47 -9.61 -20.44
N THR A 379 6.88 -8.99 -19.41
CA THR A 379 6.53 -7.56 -19.41
C THR A 379 7.61 -6.67 -18.80
N PHE A 380 8.18 -7.05 -17.64
CA PHE A 380 8.96 -6.15 -16.78
C PHE A 380 10.44 -6.54 -16.59
N HIS A 381 10.87 -7.74 -16.97
CA HIS A 381 12.24 -8.17 -16.65
C HIS A 381 13.27 -7.67 -17.69
N GLY A 382 14.22 -6.86 -17.23
CA GLY A 382 15.47 -6.55 -17.91
C GLY A 382 16.64 -7.39 -17.39
N LEU A 383 17.85 -7.06 -17.86
CA LEU A 383 19.11 -7.67 -17.42
C LEU A 383 20.17 -6.58 -17.18
N PHE A 384 20.81 -6.61 -16.02
CA PHE A 384 22.02 -5.86 -15.72
C PHE A 384 23.26 -6.66 -16.11
N LYS A 385 24.36 -5.95 -16.36
CA LYS A 385 25.71 -6.47 -16.15
C LYS A 385 26.24 -5.91 -14.83
N SER A 386 26.50 -6.78 -13.87
CA SER A 386 27.14 -6.43 -12.60
C SER A 386 28.64 -6.69 -12.70
N THR A 387 29.46 -5.67 -12.44
CA THR A 387 30.93 -5.80 -12.41
C THR A 387 31.45 -5.49 -11.01
N LEU A 388 32.20 -6.41 -10.42
CA LEU A 388 32.82 -6.28 -9.09
C LEU A 388 34.34 -6.38 -9.20
N VAL A 389 35.08 -5.49 -8.55
CA VAL A 389 36.56 -5.48 -8.57
C VAL A 389 37.13 -5.50 -7.15
N CYS A 390 37.97 -6.49 -6.87
CA CYS A 390 38.65 -6.63 -5.59
C CYS A 390 39.77 -5.59 -5.40
N PRO A 391 39.80 -4.78 -4.32
CA PRO A 391 40.84 -3.78 -4.10
C PRO A 391 42.23 -4.38 -3.81
N GLU A 392 42.31 -5.63 -3.32
CA GLU A 392 43.58 -6.27 -2.98
C GLU A 392 44.19 -7.09 -4.11
N CYS A 393 43.41 -7.98 -4.74
CA CYS A 393 43.93 -8.89 -5.77
C CYS A 393 43.58 -8.49 -7.20
N ASN A 394 42.79 -7.42 -7.39
CA ASN A 394 42.30 -6.96 -8.69
C ASN A 394 41.56 -8.03 -9.52
N LYS A 395 41.04 -9.12 -8.90
CA LYS A 395 40.06 -9.97 -9.60
C LYS A 395 38.84 -9.11 -9.92
N VAL A 396 38.54 -9.03 -11.22
CA VAL A 396 37.24 -8.64 -11.75
C VAL A 396 36.34 -9.87 -11.75
N SER A 397 35.12 -9.73 -11.25
CA SER A 397 34.05 -10.72 -11.31
C SER A 397 32.87 -10.09 -12.05
N VAL A 398 32.23 -10.84 -12.95
CA VAL A 398 31.13 -10.33 -13.78
C VAL A 398 29.96 -11.31 -13.73
N THR A 399 28.79 -10.80 -13.35
CA THR A 399 27.51 -11.51 -13.39
C THR A 399 26.50 -10.74 -14.23
N PHE A 400 25.46 -11.45 -14.67
CA PHE A 400 24.35 -10.87 -15.41
C PHE A 400 23.05 -11.18 -14.68
N ASP A 401 22.41 -10.14 -14.17
CA ASP A 401 21.43 -10.24 -13.08
C ASP A 401 20.08 -9.64 -13.54
N PRO A 402 18.97 -10.40 -13.47
CA PRO A 402 17.66 -9.93 -13.93
C PRO A 402 17.05 -8.91 -12.97
N PHE A 403 16.30 -7.94 -13.50
CA PHE A 403 15.64 -6.90 -12.68
C PHE A 403 14.23 -6.57 -13.18
N CYS A 404 13.33 -6.22 -12.26
CA CYS A 404 11.93 -5.88 -12.57
C CYS A 404 11.68 -4.35 -12.60
N TYR A 405 12.57 -3.56 -11.99
CA TYR A 405 12.52 -2.11 -11.92
C TYR A 405 13.92 -1.53 -11.65
N LEU A 406 14.16 -0.28 -12.06
CA LEU A 406 15.38 0.48 -11.76
C LEU A 406 15.15 1.35 -10.52
N SER A 407 15.94 1.17 -9.46
CA SER A 407 15.90 2.05 -8.27
C SER A 407 17.06 3.06 -8.34
N VAL A 408 16.86 4.16 -9.05
CA VAL A 408 17.91 5.15 -9.33
C VAL A 408 18.13 6.07 -8.11
N PRO A 409 19.40 6.35 -7.73
CA PRO A 409 19.72 7.38 -6.74
C PRO A 409 19.43 8.77 -7.30
N LEU A 410 19.16 9.72 -6.42
CA LEU A 410 19.12 11.14 -6.75
C LEU A 410 20.47 11.79 -6.38
N PRO A 411 20.98 12.76 -7.16
CA PRO A 411 22.11 13.57 -6.74
C PRO A 411 21.81 14.29 -5.41
N VAL A 412 22.58 13.98 -4.38
CA VAL A 412 22.45 14.59 -3.05
C VAL A 412 23.42 15.77 -2.96
N SER A 413 22.89 16.98 -2.70
CA SER A 413 23.72 18.13 -2.39
C SER A 413 24.50 17.90 -1.09
N LYS A 414 25.79 18.27 -1.09
CA LYS A 414 26.62 18.28 0.13
C LYS A 414 26.39 19.54 0.98
N GLU A 415 25.63 20.49 0.46
CA GLU A 415 25.31 21.77 1.08
C GLU A 415 23.79 21.90 1.23
N ARG A 416 23.32 22.25 2.44
CA ARG A 416 21.91 22.43 2.78
C ARG A 416 21.72 23.83 3.36
N VAL A 417 20.75 24.56 2.83
CA VAL A 417 20.28 25.83 3.42
C VAL A 417 19.34 25.48 4.58
N MET A 418 19.40 26.24 5.67
CA MET A 418 18.51 26.12 6.82
C MET A 418 18.13 27.51 7.32
N GLU A 419 16.87 27.72 7.69
CA GLU A 419 16.43 28.93 8.38
C GLU A 419 16.79 28.82 9.87
N VAL A 420 17.25 29.92 10.48
CA VAL A 420 17.71 29.94 11.89
C VAL A 420 17.38 31.26 12.58
N PHE A 421 16.92 31.18 13.83
CA PHE A 421 16.62 32.33 14.67
C PHE A 421 17.85 32.75 15.49
N TYR A 422 18.58 33.77 15.04
CA TYR A 422 19.76 34.29 15.74
C TYR A 422 19.40 35.24 16.89
N VAL A 423 19.77 34.86 18.12
CA VAL A 423 19.45 35.60 19.35
C VAL A 423 20.74 36.14 19.98
N SER A 424 21.06 37.39 19.65
CA SER A 424 22.22 38.08 20.25
C SER A 424 21.97 38.45 21.71
N LEU A 425 22.99 38.27 22.57
CA LEU A 425 22.98 38.71 23.97
C LEU A 425 23.16 40.23 24.11
N ASP A 426 23.96 40.82 23.21
CA ASP A 426 24.24 42.25 23.07
C ASP A 426 24.42 42.55 21.57
N PRO A 427 23.62 43.43 20.95
CA PRO A 427 23.71 43.71 19.50
C PRO A 427 24.99 44.44 19.08
N THR A 428 25.79 44.95 20.03
CA THR A 428 27.03 45.70 19.79
C THR A 428 28.30 44.88 20.03
N ALA A 429 28.20 43.75 20.75
CA ALA A 429 29.32 42.87 21.05
C ALA A 429 29.59 41.88 19.90
N LYS A 430 30.86 41.51 19.69
CA LYS A 430 31.21 40.42 18.76
C LYS A 430 30.89 39.07 19.42
N PRO A 431 30.17 38.15 18.75
CA PRO A 431 29.90 36.83 19.31
C PRO A 431 31.18 36.01 19.41
N THR A 432 31.34 35.29 20.53
CA THR A 432 32.51 34.44 20.81
C THR A 432 32.17 32.95 20.80
N GLN A 433 31.00 32.56 21.32
CA GLN A 433 30.45 31.20 21.21
C GLN A 433 28.92 31.26 21.00
N MET A 434 28.37 30.20 20.40
CA MET A 434 26.94 30.03 20.13
C MET A 434 26.50 28.64 20.57
N ALA A 435 25.30 28.54 21.15
CA ALA A 435 24.59 27.28 21.35
C ALA A 435 23.51 27.12 20.28
N VAL A 436 23.40 25.92 19.72
CA VAL A 436 22.36 25.53 18.75
C VAL A 436 21.27 24.79 19.51
N ALA A 437 20.02 25.23 19.41
CA ALA A 437 18.90 24.61 20.11
C ALA A 437 17.64 24.53 19.24
N ASP A 438 16.92 23.40 19.34
CA ASP A 438 15.55 23.24 18.83
C ASP A 438 14.57 23.71 19.92
N VAL A 439 13.67 24.63 19.57
CA VAL A 439 12.72 25.27 20.48
C VAL A 439 11.29 24.96 20.05
N PHE A 440 10.62 24.04 20.76
CA PHE A 440 9.24 23.66 20.45
C PHE A 440 8.29 23.88 21.63
N ASN A 441 7.30 24.77 21.41
CA ASN A 441 6.29 25.18 22.39
C ASN A 441 6.91 25.82 23.64
N HIS A 442 7.53 27.00 23.43
CA HIS A 442 8.07 27.91 24.47
C HIS A 442 9.17 27.31 25.39
N ARG A 443 9.89 26.27 24.91
CA ARG A 443 10.94 25.57 25.66
C ARG A 443 11.97 24.94 24.73
N PHE A 444 13.16 24.65 25.24
CA PHE A 444 14.14 23.82 24.55
C PHE A 444 13.64 22.38 24.45
N TYR A 445 13.50 21.87 23.23
CA TYR A 445 13.28 20.45 22.97
C TYR A 445 14.63 19.70 22.93
N ARG A 446 15.65 20.33 22.33
CA ARG A 446 17.03 19.83 22.31
C ARG A 446 18.03 20.99 22.31
N ILE A 447 19.19 20.78 22.92
CA ILE A 447 20.38 21.65 22.77
C ILE A 447 21.49 20.76 22.24
N TYR A 448 21.97 21.06 21.04
CA TYR A 448 22.91 20.21 20.30
C TYR A 448 24.34 20.35 20.84
N GLN A 449 25.09 19.25 20.82
CA GLN A 449 26.52 19.22 21.19
C GLN A 449 27.41 19.35 19.95
N ALA A 450 28.67 19.78 20.16
CA ALA A 450 29.61 20.09 19.06
C ALA A 450 30.13 18.86 18.30
N ASP A 451 29.89 17.65 18.81
CA ASP A 451 30.18 16.36 18.18
C ASP A 451 28.97 15.74 17.45
N GLU A 452 27.78 16.35 17.54
CA GLU A 452 26.58 15.89 16.84
C GLU A 452 26.56 16.37 15.38
N SER A 453 26.13 15.49 14.46
CA SER A 453 25.99 15.84 13.04
C SER A 453 24.86 16.85 12.81
N LEU A 454 25.07 17.81 11.91
CA LEU A 454 24.02 18.73 11.43
C LEU A 454 22.86 17.99 10.73
N SER A 455 23.05 16.74 10.30
CA SER A 455 21.96 15.87 9.81
C SER A 455 20.96 15.46 10.90
N CYS A 456 21.21 15.80 12.17
CA CYS A 456 20.25 15.62 13.28
C CYS A 456 19.21 16.75 13.38
N ILE A 457 19.33 17.81 12.57
CA ILE A 457 18.38 18.93 12.47
C ILE A 457 17.44 18.65 11.30
N LEU A 458 16.12 18.65 11.52
CA LEU A 458 15.11 18.42 10.49
C LEU A 458 14.51 19.75 10.00
N ASP A 459 13.97 19.79 8.78
CA ASP A 459 13.44 21.03 8.14
C ASP A 459 12.12 21.57 8.74
N ARG A 460 11.74 21.08 9.92
CA ARG A 460 10.55 21.47 10.71
C ARG A 460 10.91 21.91 12.13
N ASP A 461 12.19 21.78 12.51
CA ASP A 461 12.66 22.02 13.86
C ASP A 461 13.04 23.52 13.94
N ASP A 462 12.45 24.27 14.87
CA ASP A 462 12.69 25.71 15.00
C ASP A 462 14.07 25.95 15.66
N ILE A 463 15.10 26.13 14.83
CA ILE A 463 16.50 26.23 15.30
C ILE A 463 16.86 27.65 15.73
N PHE A 464 17.20 27.79 17.00
CA PHE A 464 17.72 29.01 17.60
C PHE A 464 19.24 28.95 17.77
N LEU A 465 19.91 30.02 17.35
CA LEU A 465 21.34 30.27 17.57
C LEU A 465 21.50 31.30 18.69
N LEU A 466 21.76 30.82 19.89
CA LEU A 466 21.79 31.62 21.12
C LEU A 466 23.24 31.94 21.50
N LEU A 467 23.55 33.22 21.73
CA LEU A 467 24.90 33.61 22.19
C LEU A 467 25.14 33.21 23.64
N VAL A 468 26.34 32.67 23.90
CA VAL A 468 26.79 32.22 25.22
C VAL A 468 28.19 32.77 25.48
N SER A 469 28.46 33.22 26.70
CA SER A 469 29.81 33.59 27.15
C SER A 469 30.55 32.36 27.70
N GLY A 470 31.82 32.23 27.36
CA GLY A 470 32.81 31.74 28.32
C GLY A 470 32.90 30.23 28.59
N CYS A 471 33.14 29.41 27.56
CA CYS A 471 33.99 28.21 27.63
C CYS A 471 33.57 27.04 28.56
N VAL A 472 33.31 25.87 27.97
CA VAL A 472 33.09 24.60 28.70
C VAL A 472 34.39 24.02 29.31
N ASP A 473 35.56 24.33 28.73
CA ASP A 473 36.81 23.60 28.97
C ASP A 473 37.87 24.36 29.82
N GLN A 474 37.52 25.49 30.46
CA GLN A 474 38.43 26.22 31.36
C GLN A 474 37.86 26.34 32.78
N GLU A 475 38.25 25.38 33.62
CA GLU A 475 38.16 25.33 35.11
C GLU A 475 36.98 26.01 35.83
N GLY A 476 35.83 26.15 35.17
CA GLY A 476 34.51 26.26 35.78
C GLY A 476 34.14 27.60 36.42
N GLU A 477 34.62 28.75 35.92
CA GLU A 477 34.24 30.07 36.43
C GLU A 477 32.83 30.55 36.03
N GLU A 478 32.28 30.14 34.88
CA GLU A 478 30.90 30.45 34.47
C GLU A 478 30.00 29.19 34.41
N VAL A 479 28.68 29.39 34.51
CA VAL A 479 27.63 28.36 34.38
C VAL A 479 26.55 28.87 33.42
N VAL A 480 26.24 28.08 32.39
CA VAL A 480 25.15 28.39 31.45
C VAL A 480 23.81 27.95 32.04
N MET A 481 22.80 28.83 32.01
CA MET A 481 21.44 28.58 32.51
C MET A 481 20.38 28.72 31.41
N ALA A 482 19.38 27.86 31.47
CA ALA A 482 18.17 27.90 30.65
C ALA A 482 17.06 28.75 31.29
N ILE A 483 16.74 29.82 30.57
CA ILE A 483 15.65 30.81 30.59
C ILE A 483 14.25 30.31 30.20
N TYR A 484 13.36 29.90 31.11
CA TYR A 484 11.93 29.74 30.79
C TYR A 484 11.08 30.93 31.23
N MET A 485 10.17 31.40 30.38
CA MET A 485 9.23 32.49 30.70
C MET A 485 7.88 31.89 31.07
N ARG A 486 7.35 32.23 32.26
CA ARG A 486 6.07 31.70 32.77
C ARG A 486 5.12 32.81 33.20
N GLU A 487 3.84 32.63 32.94
CA GLU A 487 2.77 33.45 33.49
C GLU A 487 2.02 32.67 34.58
N ARG A 488 1.59 33.36 35.64
CA ARG A 488 0.78 32.79 36.72
C ARG A 488 -0.70 32.85 36.39
N SER A 489 -1.45 31.78 36.67
CA SER A 489 -2.91 31.85 36.65
C SER A 489 -3.44 32.77 37.77
N HIS A 490 -4.50 33.54 37.46
CA HIS A 490 -5.29 34.23 38.48
C HIS A 490 -6.08 33.27 39.39
N TYR A 491 -6.30 32.02 38.94
CA TYR A 491 -7.05 31.02 39.71
C TYR A 491 -6.13 30.28 40.69
N ARG A 492 -6.54 30.24 41.96
CA ARG A 492 -5.96 29.33 42.97
C ARG A 492 -6.60 27.95 42.82
N ASP A 493 -5.79 26.90 42.80
CA ASP A 493 -6.27 25.52 42.87
C ASP A 493 -6.87 25.22 44.25
N TYR A 494 -8.20 25.14 44.32
CA TYR A 494 -8.97 24.70 45.50
C TYR A 494 -8.84 23.17 45.71
N GLY A 495 -7.60 22.68 45.88
CA GLY A 495 -7.32 21.26 46.02
C GLY A 495 -5.95 20.88 46.60
N SER A 496 -4.96 21.78 46.63
CA SER A 496 -3.62 21.49 47.17
C SER A 496 -3.29 22.36 48.37
N GLY A 497 -2.81 21.75 49.46
CA GLY A 497 -2.43 22.42 50.71
C GLY A 497 -1.10 23.19 50.65
N SER A 498 -0.66 23.61 49.46
CA SER A 498 0.56 24.37 49.22
C SER A 498 0.23 25.70 48.55
N ASN A 499 1.08 26.71 48.73
CA ASN A 499 0.85 28.07 48.20
C ASN A 499 1.22 28.21 46.70
N SER A 500 1.04 27.14 45.93
CA SER A 500 1.38 27.02 44.51
C SER A 500 0.27 27.56 43.62
N TYR A 501 0.63 28.48 42.73
CA TYR A 501 -0.18 28.92 41.59
C TYR A 501 0.10 28.00 40.39
N SER A 502 -0.88 27.81 39.51
CA SER A 502 -0.63 27.17 38.21
C SER A 502 0.10 28.14 37.27
N THR A 503 0.89 27.61 36.33
CA THR A 503 1.69 28.39 35.38
C THR A 503 1.56 27.91 33.94
N SER A 504 1.61 28.84 32.99
CA SER A 504 1.74 28.61 31.55
C SER A 504 3.09 29.12 31.05
N LEU A 505 3.70 28.42 30.08
CA LEU A 505 4.88 28.94 29.35
C LEU A 505 4.43 29.90 28.23
N PHE A 506 5.25 30.89 27.90
CA PHE A 506 5.03 31.81 26.77
C PHE A 506 6.37 32.30 26.19
N GLY A 507 6.36 32.93 25.01
CA GLY A 507 7.53 33.58 24.40
C GLY A 507 8.70 32.63 24.08
N HIS A 508 9.88 33.21 23.86
CA HIS A 508 11.10 32.46 23.52
C HIS A 508 11.94 32.13 24.77
N PRO A 509 12.42 30.89 24.94
CA PRO A 509 13.35 30.55 25.99
C PRO A 509 14.75 31.12 25.70
N LEU A 510 15.51 31.39 26.75
CA LEU A 510 16.81 32.07 26.67
C LEU A 510 17.94 31.19 27.22
N LEU A 511 19.17 31.48 26.82
CA LEU A 511 20.38 31.01 27.50
C LEU A 511 21.13 32.22 28.06
N ILE A 512 21.77 32.06 29.22
CA ILE A 512 22.65 33.08 29.81
C ILE A 512 23.81 32.43 30.56
N SER A 513 25.01 33.00 30.45
CA SER A 513 26.13 32.65 31.31
C SER A 513 26.07 33.45 32.61
N VAL A 514 26.32 32.79 33.75
CA VAL A 514 26.37 33.41 35.07
C VAL A 514 27.67 32.98 35.77
N PRO A 515 28.47 33.91 36.32
CA PRO A 515 29.64 33.56 37.12
C PRO A 515 29.27 32.68 38.32
N ARG A 516 30.02 31.59 38.51
CA ARG A 516 29.81 30.58 39.56
C ARG A 516 30.13 31.11 40.96
N ALA A 517 30.83 32.24 41.05
CA ALA A 517 31.15 32.95 42.28
C ALA A 517 30.05 33.96 42.65
N GLN A 518 29.17 33.58 43.60
CA GLN A 518 28.32 34.46 44.41
C GLN A 518 27.37 35.44 43.67
N CYS A 519 26.87 35.11 42.48
CA CYS A 519 25.71 35.83 41.93
C CYS A 519 24.50 35.65 42.86
N THR A 520 23.96 36.73 43.43
CA THR A 520 22.75 36.63 44.28
C THR A 520 21.47 36.53 43.44
N ARG A 521 20.34 36.23 44.08
CA ARG A 521 19.01 36.26 43.43
C ARG A 521 18.65 37.65 42.92
N GLU A 522 19.18 38.71 43.56
CA GLU A 522 18.99 40.09 43.12
C GLU A 522 19.88 40.40 41.90
N ASP A 523 21.16 40.00 41.91
CA ASP A 523 22.04 40.19 40.74
C ASP A 523 21.49 39.49 39.50
N LEU A 524 20.98 38.27 39.67
CA LEU A 524 20.30 37.52 38.61
C LEU A 524 19.00 38.22 38.15
N TYR A 525 18.22 38.79 39.08
CA TYR A 525 17.01 39.56 38.76
C TYR A 525 17.36 40.84 37.97
N GLN A 526 18.41 41.56 38.34
CA GLN A 526 18.89 42.75 37.62
C GLN A 526 19.49 42.39 36.25
N LEU A 527 20.21 41.27 36.14
CA LEU A 527 20.74 40.75 34.87
C LEU A 527 19.60 40.38 33.90
N LEU A 528 18.56 39.71 34.40
CA LEU A 528 17.37 39.36 33.62
C LEU A 528 16.53 40.60 33.26
N LEU A 529 16.37 41.57 34.17
CA LEU A 529 15.75 42.86 33.85
C LEU A 529 16.51 43.59 32.75
N LYS A 530 17.84 43.69 32.81
CA LYS A 530 18.66 44.30 31.77
C LYS A 530 18.50 43.59 30.42
N ARG A 531 18.35 42.26 30.42
CA ARG A 531 18.14 41.45 29.23
C ARG A 531 16.73 41.62 28.62
N LEU A 532 15.72 41.87 29.45
CA LEU A 532 14.33 42.08 29.02
C LEU A 532 14.03 43.53 28.64
N ALA A 533 14.77 44.50 29.20
CA ALA A 533 14.61 45.92 28.97
C ALA A 533 15.59 46.51 27.92
N SER A 534 16.15 45.67 27.04
CA SER A 534 16.99 46.12 25.92
C SER A 534 16.21 46.48 24.65
N THR A 535 14.87 46.46 24.70
CA THR A 535 13.98 47.14 23.75
C THR A 535 14.03 48.67 23.97
N GLU A 536 14.07 49.45 22.89
CA GLU A 536 14.64 50.80 22.88
C GLU A 536 13.74 51.95 23.45
N GLU A 537 12.83 51.69 24.39
CA GLU A 537 11.93 52.73 24.93
C GLU A 537 11.82 52.81 26.47
N GLY A 538 12.72 52.16 27.21
CA GLY A 538 12.66 52.09 28.69
C GLY A 538 13.09 53.33 29.50
N GLN A 539 13.65 54.39 28.89
CA GLN A 539 14.37 55.46 29.61
C GLN A 539 13.54 56.70 30.05
N SER A 540 12.32 56.51 30.54
CA SER A 540 11.52 57.64 31.11
C SER A 540 10.69 57.32 32.37
N ALA A 541 10.96 56.21 33.05
CA ALA A 541 10.22 55.77 34.24
C ALA A 541 10.67 56.40 35.59
N SER A 542 11.09 57.67 35.62
CA SER A 542 11.48 58.35 36.88
C SER A 542 11.18 59.86 36.93
N GLY A 543 9.93 60.20 37.28
CA GLY A 543 9.61 61.45 37.98
C GLY A 543 8.86 62.53 37.20
N SER A 544 7.56 62.64 37.47
CA SER A 544 6.89 63.93 37.71
C SER A 544 5.61 63.69 38.54
N THR A 545 5.13 64.73 39.22
CA THR A 545 3.97 64.69 40.12
C THR A 545 2.71 65.25 39.48
N ASP A 546 1.56 64.91 40.05
CA ASP A 546 0.23 65.32 39.58
C ASP A 546 0.08 66.83 39.37
N THR A 547 -0.72 67.23 38.39
CA THR A 547 -1.53 68.46 38.48
C THR A 547 -2.84 68.25 37.73
N ASN A 548 -3.94 68.66 38.35
CA ASN A 548 -5.28 68.37 37.88
C ASN A 548 -6.00 69.68 37.53
N SER A 549 -6.34 69.87 36.25
CA SER A 549 -7.21 70.97 35.79
C SER A 549 -7.75 70.70 34.39
N GLN A 550 -9.02 70.31 34.29
CA GLN A 550 -9.85 70.56 33.13
C GLN A 550 -11.00 71.45 33.58
N ASP A 551 -11.28 72.50 32.81
CA ASP A 551 -12.37 73.44 33.02
C ASP A 551 -13.16 73.56 31.70
N ALA A 552 -14.38 74.09 31.78
CA ALA A 552 -15.48 73.77 30.87
C ALA A 552 -15.48 74.45 29.48
N THR A 553 -16.26 73.83 28.57
CA THR A 553 -17.02 74.44 27.42
C THR A 553 -16.21 75.11 26.28
N ASP A 554 -16.74 75.35 25.05
CA ASP A 554 -18.07 75.11 24.46
C ASP A 554 -18.01 74.96 22.91
N GLY A 555 -19.13 74.57 22.28
CA GLY A 555 -19.49 74.80 20.85
C GLY A 555 -18.71 74.03 19.78
N ASP A 556 -19.27 73.10 18.98
CA ASP A 556 -20.51 73.03 18.17
C ASP A 556 -20.45 73.71 16.78
N GLN A 557 -20.63 72.89 15.73
CA GLN A 557 -21.50 73.06 14.54
C GLN A 557 -21.14 71.96 13.50
N SER A 558 -22.00 70.98 13.17
CA SER A 558 -23.25 71.02 12.38
C SER A 558 -23.02 71.03 10.86
N ALA A 559 -23.76 70.30 10.00
CA ALA A 559 -24.75 69.23 10.23
C ALA A 559 -25.12 68.49 8.91
N GLY A 560 -25.69 67.28 9.04
CA GLY A 560 -26.72 66.74 8.14
C GLY A 560 -26.27 65.79 7.00
N VAL A 561 -27.11 64.86 6.51
CA VAL A 561 -28.48 64.43 6.91
C VAL A 561 -28.66 62.91 6.61
N GLU A 562 -29.53 62.22 7.36
CA GLU A 562 -30.02 60.83 7.15
C GLU A 562 -31.07 60.76 6.00
N PRO A 563 -32.12 59.88 5.93
CA PRO A 563 -32.53 58.62 6.62
C PRO A 563 -32.98 57.48 5.65
N SER A 564 -33.52 56.30 6.01
CA SER A 564 -33.52 55.43 7.22
C SER A 564 -34.18 54.04 6.91
N GLY A 565 -34.20 53.11 7.88
CA GLY A 565 -34.91 51.81 7.92
C GLY A 565 -34.05 50.75 8.65
N LYS A 566 -34.31 50.29 9.89
CA LYS A 566 -35.49 49.61 10.53
C LYS A 566 -35.82 48.25 9.87
N GLU A 567 -36.17 47.19 10.59
CA GLU A 567 -36.64 46.96 11.99
C GLU A 567 -35.60 46.10 12.79
N GLU A 568 -35.50 45.97 14.14
CA GLU A 568 -36.45 45.82 15.29
C GLU A 568 -37.20 44.46 15.27
N GLU A 569 -37.39 43.68 16.36
CA GLU A 569 -37.07 43.74 17.82
C GLU A 569 -36.70 42.29 18.32
N ASP A 570 -36.31 41.99 19.57
CA ASP A 570 -37.14 41.75 20.78
C ASP A 570 -36.30 41.81 22.09
N GLU A 571 -36.96 41.96 23.25
CA GLU A 571 -36.41 42.17 24.61
C GLU A 571 -36.77 41.02 25.60
N ASP A 572 -36.33 41.14 26.88
CA ASP A 572 -37.09 40.76 28.11
C ASP A 572 -36.26 41.12 29.39
N GLU A 573 -36.90 41.62 30.47
CA GLU A 573 -36.25 42.14 31.72
C GLU A 573 -36.74 41.43 33.04
N ASP A 574 -36.95 42.20 34.13
CA ASP A 574 -37.46 41.91 35.51
C ASP A 574 -36.42 41.44 36.58
N GLU A 575 -35.98 42.29 37.55
CA GLU A 575 -36.55 42.69 38.90
C GLU A 575 -36.27 41.66 40.04
N GLU A 576 -35.74 41.92 41.26
CA GLU A 576 -35.82 42.97 42.34
C GLU A 576 -37.06 42.82 43.28
N GLU A 577 -37.08 42.99 44.62
CA GLU A 577 -36.17 43.40 45.74
C GLU A 577 -36.24 42.29 46.87
N GLU A 578 -35.96 42.33 48.20
CA GLU A 578 -35.46 43.21 49.30
C GLU A 578 -34.97 42.32 50.49
N GLU A 579 -33.96 42.73 51.30
CA GLU A 579 -33.98 42.49 52.77
C GLU A 579 -32.95 43.36 53.57
N GLU A 580 -33.39 44.04 54.64
CA GLU A 580 -32.59 45.02 55.43
C GLU A 580 -32.21 44.62 56.90
N ALA A 581 -31.34 45.45 57.51
CA ALA A 581 -31.32 45.83 58.94
C ALA A 581 -30.95 44.86 60.11
N ALA A 582 -29.64 44.76 60.36
CA ALA A 582 -28.92 44.98 61.64
C ALA A 582 -29.61 44.96 63.05
N SER A 583 -28.98 44.25 64.03
CA SER A 583 -28.63 44.74 65.41
C SER A 583 -27.72 43.70 66.12
N CYS A 584 -27.08 43.89 67.30
CA CYS A 584 -27.14 44.90 68.36
C CYS A 584 -25.83 44.95 69.20
N ALA A 585 -25.46 46.14 69.72
CA ALA A 585 -24.48 46.39 70.82
C ALA A 585 -22.99 46.03 70.57
N GLN A 586 -21.99 46.62 71.26
CA GLN A 586 -21.98 47.64 72.33
C GLN A 586 -20.75 48.56 72.22
N ALA A 587 -20.80 49.76 72.80
CA ALA A 587 -19.80 50.82 72.56
C ALA A 587 -18.56 50.78 73.47
N ASN A 588 -17.41 51.27 72.96
CA ASN A 588 -16.45 51.98 73.80
C ASN A 588 -15.52 52.94 73.01
N LYS A 589 -15.19 54.09 73.62
CA LYS A 589 -14.26 55.09 73.06
C LYS A 589 -12.85 54.88 73.61
N ARG A 590 -11.78 54.99 72.79
CA ARG A 590 -10.44 55.42 73.25
C ARG A 590 -9.52 55.94 72.12
N LEU A 591 -9.22 57.24 72.23
CA LEU A 591 -8.04 58.04 71.83
C LEU A 591 -7.07 57.58 70.69
N PRO A 592 -6.57 58.52 69.85
CA PRO A 592 -5.66 58.23 68.73
C PRO A 592 -4.18 58.10 69.13
N GLY A 593 -3.41 57.28 68.39
CA GLY A 593 -1.99 57.02 68.66
C GLY A 593 -1.11 56.85 67.40
N ARG A 594 -0.52 57.97 66.95
CA ARG A 594 0.61 58.15 65.99
C ARG A 594 1.03 57.00 65.05
N ARG A 595 0.97 57.33 63.74
CA ARG A 595 1.70 56.73 62.60
C ARG A 595 3.10 56.18 62.92
N ARG A 596 3.45 55.06 62.27
CA ARG A 596 4.77 54.88 61.62
C ARG A 596 4.55 54.91 60.10
N TYR A 597 5.48 55.52 59.37
CA TYR A 597 5.61 55.31 57.93
C TYR A 597 6.24 53.94 57.70
N THR A 598 5.75 53.20 56.71
CA THR A 598 6.48 52.12 56.04
C THR A 598 6.83 52.60 54.63
N GLU A 599 8.04 52.29 54.17
CA GLU A 599 8.44 52.57 52.79
C GLU A 599 7.67 51.66 51.83
N ARG A 600 7.16 52.22 50.73
CA ARG A 600 6.60 51.43 49.63
C ARG A 600 7.75 50.73 48.90
N GLN A 601 8.06 49.49 49.28
CA GLN A 601 8.85 48.59 48.45
C GLN A 601 8.20 48.52 47.05
N LYS A 602 9.00 48.65 45.99
CA LYS A 602 8.53 48.43 44.61
C LYS A 602 8.16 46.96 44.47
N LYS A 603 6.94 46.64 44.05
CA LYS A 603 6.52 45.26 43.71
C LYS A 603 7.37 44.80 42.51
N ALA A 604 8.03 43.65 42.63
CA ALA A 604 8.81 43.05 41.54
C ALA A 604 7.89 42.70 40.35
N LEU A 605 8.44 42.72 39.13
CA LEU A 605 7.68 42.41 37.91
C LEU A 605 7.44 40.90 37.77
N PHE A 606 8.43 40.11 38.19
CA PHE A 606 8.45 38.65 38.14
C PHE A 606 9.24 38.08 39.31
N THR A 607 9.18 36.75 39.50
CA THR A 607 10.01 36.03 40.47
C THR A 607 10.70 34.83 39.83
N ILE A 608 11.99 34.64 40.11
CA ILE A 608 12.80 33.54 39.56
C ILE A 608 12.58 32.26 40.38
N GLN A 609 12.19 31.15 39.75
CA GLN A 609 12.07 29.82 40.37
C GLN A 609 13.05 28.81 39.77
N ALA A 610 13.38 27.75 40.53
CA ALA A 610 14.15 26.61 40.04
C ALA A 610 13.21 25.50 39.53
N VAL A 611 13.47 24.97 38.34
CA VAL A 611 12.55 24.09 37.62
C VAL A 611 13.23 22.85 37.04
N ASN A 612 12.43 21.90 36.56
CA ASN A 612 12.92 20.78 35.76
C ASN A 612 13.44 21.24 34.37
N SER A 613 14.04 20.32 33.62
CA SER A 613 14.50 20.54 32.23
C SER A 613 13.42 21.07 31.29
N ASN A 614 12.14 20.85 31.61
CA ASN A 614 10.99 21.14 30.76
C ASN A 614 10.29 22.46 31.16
N GLY A 615 10.84 23.22 32.12
CA GLY A 615 10.29 24.48 32.64
C GLY A 615 9.08 24.37 33.59
N THR A 616 8.54 23.17 33.81
CA THR A 616 7.22 23.00 34.44
C THR A 616 7.26 22.72 35.94
N THR A 617 7.89 21.62 36.37
CA THR A 617 7.85 21.17 37.77
C THR A 617 8.78 22.02 38.62
N GLU A 618 8.21 22.72 39.61
CA GLU A 618 8.98 23.42 40.64
C GLU A 618 9.77 22.42 41.48
N ARG A 619 11.09 22.63 41.60
CA ARG A 619 11.92 21.89 42.54
C ARG A 619 12.09 22.77 43.77
N GLY A 620 11.46 22.36 44.88
CA GLY A 620 11.36 23.17 46.09
C GLY A 620 12.70 23.74 46.53
N MET A 621 12.79 25.06 46.61
CA MET A 621 13.92 25.76 47.24
C MET A 621 13.95 25.35 48.72
N GLY A 622 14.98 24.61 49.12
CA GLY A 622 15.17 24.29 50.53
C GLY A 622 15.47 25.55 51.33
N GLU A 623 14.71 25.80 52.40
CA GLU A 623 14.97 26.88 53.34
C GLU A 623 16.24 26.55 54.16
N ALA A 624 17.39 26.91 53.59
CA ALA A 624 18.68 26.93 54.25
C ALA A 624 19.23 28.36 54.23
N ASP A 625 19.66 28.85 55.39
CA ASP A 625 20.06 30.24 55.59
C ASP A 625 21.36 30.57 54.83
N GLY A 626 21.33 31.64 54.02
CA GLY A 626 22.51 32.22 53.39
C GLY A 626 23.10 31.52 52.14
N GLY A 627 22.40 31.58 50.99
CA GLY A 627 23.07 31.55 49.67
C GLY A 627 22.38 30.77 48.54
N PHE A 628 22.41 31.32 47.33
CA PHE A 628 21.98 30.62 46.11
C PHE A 628 23.10 29.65 45.68
N SER A 629 22.89 28.34 45.80
CA SER A 629 23.93 27.34 45.50
C SER A 629 23.86 26.85 44.05
N PHE A 630 24.72 27.41 43.19
CA PHE A 630 24.85 27.12 41.76
C PHE A 630 25.27 25.67 41.42
N SER A 631 25.50 24.81 42.40
CA SER A 631 26.14 23.51 42.22
C SER A 631 25.25 22.38 41.69
N SER A 632 23.96 22.61 41.43
CA SER A 632 23.02 21.49 41.23
C SER A 632 21.94 21.61 40.13
N GLN A 633 21.58 22.80 39.63
CA GLN A 633 20.49 22.95 38.64
C GLN A 633 20.75 24.10 37.64
N PRO A 634 20.77 23.84 36.32
CA PRO A 634 20.96 24.86 35.28
C PRO A 634 19.64 25.35 34.64
N TYR A 635 18.46 24.99 35.19
CA TYR A 635 17.15 25.36 34.64
C TYR A 635 16.39 26.27 35.62
N ILE A 636 16.00 27.45 35.15
CA ILE A 636 15.22 28.43 35.92
C ILE A 636 13.99 28.90 35.13
N ALA A 637 12.98 29.39 35.84
CA ALA A 637 11.80 30.00 35.26
C ALA A 637 11.57 31.40 35.82
N ILE A 638 11.04 32.30 35.00
CA ILE A 638 10.67 33.67 35.34
C ILE A 638 9.15 33.73 35.43
N ASP A 639 8.61 33.74 36.65
CA ASP A 639 7.17 33.76 36.90
C ASP A 639 6.65 35.19 36.97
N TRP A 640 5.97 35.62 35.92
CA TRP A 640 5.31 36.92 35.83
C TRP A 640 3.98 36.96 36.60
N ASP A 641 3.76 38.08 37.26
CA ASP A 641 2.47 38.51 37.78
C ASP A 641 1.64 39.07 36.60
N PRO A 642 0.41 38.59 36.30
CA PRO A 642 -0.30 38.96 35.06
C PRO A 642 -0.52 40.46 34.87
N ASP A 643 -0.83 41.18 35.95
CA ASP A 643 -0.96 42.64 35.92
C ASP A 643 0.37 43.34 35.55
N MET A 644 1.51 42.74 35.91
CA MET A 644 2.83 43.22 35.51
C MET A 644 3.19 42.82 34.09
N LYS A 645 2.87 41.59 33.66
CA LYS A 645 3.07 41.15 32.27
C LYS A 645 2.31 42.06 31.31
N LYS A 646 0.99 42.19 31.51
CA LYS A 646 0.09 43.03 30.71
C LYS A 646 0.48 44.51 30.67
N LYS A 647 1.24 44.99 31.65
CA LYS A 647 1.68 46.40 31.73
C LYS A 647 3.12 46.65 31.25
N TYR A 648 4.02 45.67 31.33
CA TYR A 648 5.46 45.86 31.11
C TYR A 648 6.11 44.81 30.20
N TYR A 649 5.35 43.89 29.60
CA TYR A 649 5.84 42.92 28.64
C TYR A 649 5.01 42.98 27.35
N ASN A 650 5.63 43.38 26.25
CA ASN A 650 5.00 43.50 24.94
C ASN A 650 5.29 42.24 24.10
N GLU A 651 4.36 41.28 24.08
CA GLU A 651 4.54 40.00 23.38
C GLU A 651 4.86 40.20 21.88
N ASN A 652 4.12 41.09 21.21
CA ASN A 652 4.31 41.44 19.79
C ASN A 652 5.71 42.00 19.46
N GLU A 653 6.43 42.53 20.45
CA GLU A 653 7.77 43.09 20.30
C GLU A 653 8.85 42.10 20.75
N ALA A 654 8.59 41.29 21.78
CA ALA A 654 9.47 40.22 22.22
C ALA A 654 9.54 39.04 21.24
N GLU A 655 8.54 38.88 20.37
CA GLU A 655 8.51 37.88 19.30
C GLU A 655 8.87 38.49 17.92
N LYS A 656 9.15 39.80 17.85
CA LYS A 656 9.54 40.50 16.62
C LYS A 656 10.98 40.21 16.23
N TYR A 657 11.17 39.53 15.10
CA TYR A 657 12.48 39.31 14.49
C TYR A 657 12.74 40.26 13.31
N ILE A 658 14.01 40.49 12.99
CA ILE A 658 14.46 41.20 11.78
C ILE A 658 14.90 40.15 10.77
N LYS A 659 14.28 40.12 9.58
CA LYS A 659 14.76 39.27 8.48
C LYS A 659 16.13 39.76 8.01
N HIS A 660 17.13 38.89 8.09
CA HIS A 660 18.46 39.16 7.55
C HIS A 660 18.45 39.04 6.01
N GLN A 661 19.34 39.76 5.32
CA GLN A 661 19.39 39.80 3.84
C GLN A 661 19.58 38.42 3.18
N SER A 662 20.09 37.43 3.91
CA SER A 662 20.17 36.03 3.43
C SER A 662 18.80 35.38 3.21
N MET A 663 17.73 35.89 3.84
CA MET A 663 16.36 35.40 3.66
C MET A 663 15.74 35.86 2.32
N ASP A 664 16.33 36.86 1.66
CA ASP A 664 15.89 37.37 0.35
C ASP A 664 16.49 36.56 -0.82
N VAL A 665 17.32 35.56 -0.53
CA VAL A 665 17.87 34.65 -1.54
C VAL A 665 16.78 33.67 -1.98
N PRO A 666 16.40 33.61 -3.27
CA PRO A 666 15.42 32.64 -3.73
C PRO A 666 15.98 31.22 -3.51
N HIS A 667 15.21 30.37 -2.84
CA HIS A 667 15.54 28.97 -2.67
C HIS A 667 15.57 28.30 -4.04
N GLN A 668 16.76 28.13 -4.62
CA GLN A 668 16.94 27.39 -5.86
C GLN A 668 16.64 25.90 -5.61
N GLN A 669 15.41 25.49 -5.89
CA GLN A 669 15.06 24.09 -5.98
C GLN A 669 15.93 23.45 -7.05
N ILE A 670 16.79 22.52 -6.63
CA ILE A 670 17.69 21.81 -7.53
C ILE A 670 16.84 20.92 -8.43
N THR A 671 16.75 21.29 -9.71
CA THR A 671 16.22 20.47 -10.79
C THR A 671 17.31 19.53 -11.32
N VAL A 672 16.97 18.27 -11.52
CA VAL A 672 17.86 17.21 -12.02
C VAL A 672 17.15 16.49 -13.16
N GLN A 673 17.82 16.21 -14.26
CA GLN A 673 17.26 15.36 -15.32
C GLN A 673 17.26 13.89 -14.89
N LEU A 674 16.21 13.14 -15.22
CA LEU A 674 16.14 11.69 -15.03
C LEU A 674 17.37 10.96 -15.63
N GLN A 675 17.91 11.51 -16.71
CA GLN A 675 19.14 11.06 -17.37
C GLN A 675 20.34 11.06 -16.42
N GLU A 676 20.51 12.10 -15.59
CA GLU A 676 21.58 12.22 -14.58
C GLU A 676 21.42 11.18 -13.46
N CYS A 677 20.18 10.87 -13.06
CA CYS A 677 19.89 9.81 -12.08
C CYS A 677 20.26 8.41 -12.64
N ILE A 678 20.04 8.19 -13.93
CA ILE A 678 20.43 6.95 -14.63
C ILE A 678 21.96 6.89 -14.81
N GLU A 679 22.61 8.00 -15.18
CA GLU A 679 24.07 8.11 -15.22
C GLU A 679 24.68 7.75 -13.86
N LEU A 680 24.18 8.39 -12.78
CA LEU A 680 24.60 8.13 -11.40
C LEU A 680 24.40 6.66 -10.99
N PHE A 681 23.27 6.04 -11.37
CA PHE A 681 23.01 4.60 -11.16
C PHE A 681 24.06 3.70 -11.84
N THR A 682 24.63 4.13 -12.97
CA THR A 682 25.67 3.38 -13.71
C THR A 682 27.11 3.77 -13.34
N THR A 683 27.32 4.65 -12.36
CA THR A 683 28.68 4.95 -11.88
C THR A 683 29.29 3.79 -11.09
N VAL A 684 30.59 3.90 -10.80
CA VAL A 684 31.30 2.93 -9.94
C VAL A 684 31.13 3.36 -8.49
N GLU A 685 30.45 2.53 -7.70
CA GLU A 685 30.30 2.68 -6.24
C GLU A 685 31.31 1.80 -5.50
N THR A 686 31.61 2.12 -4.24
CA THR A 686 32.31 1.21 -3.32
C THR A 686 31.29 0.59 -2.38
N LEU A 687 31.37 -0.73 -2.15
CA LEU A 687 30.46 -1.41 -1.22
C LEU A 687 30.62 -0.91 0.22
N GLU A 688 29.48 -0.83 0.92
CA GLU A 688 29.36 -0.46 2.34
C GLU A 688 30.02 -1.49 3.27
N GLU A 689 30.40 -1.07 4.48
CA GLU A 689 31.02 -1.96 5.48
C GLU A 689 30.06 -3.05 5.99
N GLU A 690 28.76 -2.76 5.98
CA GLU A 690 27.69 -3.70 6.29
C GLU A 690 27.44 -4.75 5.19
N ASN A 691 27.80 -4.45 3.92
CA ASN A 691 27.47 -5.27 2.74
C ASN A 691 28.72 -5.66 1.88
N PRO A 692 29.81 -6.20 2.46
CA PRO A 692 31.05 -6.47 1.73
C PRO A 692 31.01 -7.75 0.88
N TRP A 693 31.66 -7.73 -0.29
CA TRP A 693 31.69 -8.88 -1.20
C TRP A 693 32.74 -9.93 -0.80
N TYR A 694 32.36 -11.21 -0.79
CA TYR A 694 33.31 -12.32 -0.58
C TYR A 694 34.15 -12.56 -1.83
N CYS A 695 35.42 -12.16 -1.80
CA CYS A 695 36.35 -12.40 -2.90
C CYS A 695 36.81 -13.86 -2.91
N PRO A 696 36.54 -14.67 -3.97
CA PRO A 696 36.91 -16.08 -4.00
C PRO A 696 38.44 -16.30 -4.07
N THR A 697 39.19 -15.32 -4.59
CA THR A 697 40.66 -15.36 -4.67
C THR A 697 41.31 -15.03 -3.32
N CYS A 698 40.86 -13.99 -2.62
CA CYS A 698 41.38 -13.62 -1.29
C CYS A 698 40.79 -14.48 -0.16
N LYS A 699 39.68 -15.19 -0.43
CA LYS A 699 38.91 -16.01 0.52
C LYS A 699 38.41 -15.26 1.77
N LYS A 700 38.17 -13.96 1.63
CA LYS A 700 37.61 -13.07 2.66
C LYS A 700 36.67 -12.03 2.04
N HIS A 701 35.85 -11.43 2.89
CA HIS A 701 35.04 -10.26 2.54
C HIS A 701 35.93 -9.04 2.27
N GLN A 702 35.51 -8.21 1.30
CA GLN A 702 36.23 -7.04 0.80
C GLN A 702 35.24 -5.91 0.50
N LEU A 703 35.67 -4.67 0.71
CA LEU A 703 34.99 -3.49 0.16
C LEU A 703 35.34 -3.38 -1.33
N ALA A 704 34.69 -4.21 -2.14
CA ALA A 704 34.86 -4.19 -3.59
C ALA A 704 34.29 -2.89 -4.18
N THR A 705 34.84 -2.45 -5.31
CA THR A 705 34.10 -1.53 -6.16
C THR A 705 33.09 -2.32 -6.99
N LYS A 706 31.91 -1.75 -7.17
CA LYS A 706 30.78 -2.31 -7.89
C LYS A 706 30.36 -1.34 -8.98
N LYS A 707 29.97 -1.86 -10.14
CA LYS A 707 29.33 -1.09 -11.21
C LYS A 707 28.14 -1.89 -11.74
N LEU A 708 27.01 -1.21 -11.98
CA LEU A 708 25.88 -1.75 -12.71
C LEU A 708 25.82 -1.11 -14.09
N ASP A 709 25.65 -1.92 -15.13
CA ASP A 709 25.48 -1.48 -16.51
C ASP A 709 24.17 -2.05 -17.07
N LEU A 710 23.48 -1.30 -17.93
CA LEU A 710 22.25 -1.77 -18.59
C LEU A 710 22.61 -2.68 -19.77
N TRP A 711 22.23 -3.96 -19.70
CA TRP A 711 22.47 -4.91 -20.79
C TRP A 711 21.27 -5.02 -21.73
N SER A 712 20.07 -5.23 -21.18
CA SER A 712 18.82 -5.28 -21.94
C SER A 712 17.64 -4.79 -21.10
N LEU A 713 16.69 -4.11 -21.74
CA LEU A 713 15.55 -3.47 -21.07
C LEU A 713 14.20 -4.13 -21.46
N PRO A 714 13.23 -4.15 -20.53
CA PRO A 714 11.93 -4.80 -20.70
C PRO A 714 10.99 -4.10 -21.69
N GLU A 715 9.81 -4.68 -21.93
CA GLU A 715 8.72 -4.04 -22.67
C GLU A 715 8.09 -2.87 -21.88
N VAL A 716 7.98 -3.02 -20.56
CA VAL A 716 7.56 -1.97 -19.63
C VAL A 716 8.65 -1.78 -18.58
N LEU A 717 9.26 -0.59 -18.58
CA LEU A 717 10.29 -0.19 -17.65
C LEU A 717 9.70 0.59 -16.49
N ILE A 718 9.92 0.11 -15.26
CA ILE A 718 9.56 0.81 -14.03
C ILE A 718 10.82 1.48 -13.49
N ILE A 719 10.75 2.77 -13.18
CA ILE A 719 11.84 3.55 -12.57
C ILE A 719 11.36 4.12 -11.24
N HIS A 720 11.97 3.67 -10.15
CA HIS A 720 11.82 4.19 -8.80
C HIS A 720 12.90 5.26 -8.55
N LEU A 721 12.46 6.45 -8.18
CA LEU A 721 13.33 7.52 -7.70
C LEU A 721 13.57 7.31 -6.20
N LYS A 722 14.80 6.97 -5.78
CA LYS A 722 15.15 6.72 -4.36
C LYS A 722 15.07 8.02 -3.54
N ARG A 723 13.86 8.47 -3.21
CA ARG A 723 13.59 9.67 -2.41
C ARG A 723 13.78 9.43 -0.92
N PHE A 724 13.41 8.26 -0.40
CA PHE A 724 13.46 7.98 1.03
C PHE A 724 14.85 7.51 1.48
N SER A 725 15.42 8.22 2.44
CA SER A 725 16.68 7.86 3.10
C SER A 725 16.41 7.45 4.56
N TYR A 726 17.05 6.38 4.99
CA TYR A 726 16.87 5.80 6.33
C TYR A 726 18.21 5.81 7.06
N THR A 727 18.37 6.67 8.05
CA THR A 727 19.51 6.63 8.97
C THR A 727 19.11 5.96 10.29
N LYS A 728 20.06 5.79 11.22
CA LYS A 728 19.79 5.26 12.56
C LYS A 728 18.88 6.17 13.41
N TYR A 729 18.71 7.44 13.02
CA TYR A 729 18.01 8.46 13.82
C TYR A 729 16.97 9.29 13.04
N SER A 730 17.13 9.42 11.72
CA SER A 730 16.26 10.18 10.82
C SER A 730 15.62 9.30 9.74
N ARG A 731 14.46 9.75 9.23
CA ARG A 731 13.86 9.28 7.98
C ARG A 731 13.61 10.50 7.13
N GLU A 732 14.40 10.66 6.09
CA GLU A 732 14.41 11.86 5.24
C GLU A 732 13.78 11.54 3.88
N LYS A 733 13.22 12.57 3.24
CA LYS A 733 12.72 12.51 1.87
C LYS A 733 13.44 13.57 1.05
N LEU A 734 14.05 13.14 -0.05
CA LEU A 734 14.59 14.04 -1.05
C LEU A 734 13.44 14.57 -1.91
N ASP A 735 13.06 15.83 -1.70
CA ASP A 735 12.08 16.57 -2.52
C ASP A 735 12.72 17.26 -3.74
N THR A 736 13.91 16.82 -4.16
CA THR A 736 14.60 17.22 -5.40
C THR A 736 13.66 17.12 -6.60
N ILE A 737 13.59 18.16 -7.43
CA ILE A 737 12.79 18.13 -8.64
C ILE A 737 13.50 17.27 -9.68
N VAL A 738 12.84 16.19 -10.11
CA VAL A 738 13.33 15.36 -11.21
C VAL A 738 12.50 15.67 -12.44
N GLU A 739 13.15 16.16 -13.49
CA GLU A 739 12.55 16.32 -14.81
C GLU A 739 12.65 15.00 -15.57
N PHE A 740 11.55 14.56 -16.19
CA PHE A 740 11.48 13.31 -16.92
C PHE A 740 10.63 13.48 -18.19
N PRO A 741 11.08 12.96 -19.35
CA PRO A 741 10.36 13.15 -20.61
C PRO A 741 9.14 12.23 -20.69
N LEU A 742 8.00 12.79 -21.13
CA LEU A 742 6.75 12.03 -21.28
C LEU A 742 6.76 11.08 -22.49
N ARG A 743 7.66 11.31 -23.47
CA ARG A 743 7.82 10.54 -24.72
C ARG A 743 9.29 10.50 -25.13
N ASP A 744 9.65 9.55 -25.99
CA ASP A 744 10.98 9.43 -26.60
C ASP A 744 12.16 9.34 -25.60
N LEU A 745 11.94 8.74 -24.42
CA LEU A 745 13.03 8.44 -23.47
C LEU A 745 13.98 7.39 -24.08
N ASP A 746 15.15 7.82 -24.54
CA ASP A 746 16.07 7.01 -25.36
C ASP A 746 17.24 6.44 -24.53
N PHE A 747 17.22 5.11 -24.32
CA PHE A 747 18.26 4.39 -23.58
C PHE A 747 19.47 3.97 -24.43
N SER A 748 19.51 4.33 -25.73
CA SER A 748 20.56 3.87 -26.66
C SER A 748 21.98 4.31 -26.24
N GLY A 749 22.11 5.36 -25.42
CA GLY A 749 23.39 5.81 -24.86
C GLY A 749 23.90 4.98 -23.66
N PHE A 750 23.02 4.24 -22.97
CA PHE A 750 23.34 3.47 -21.76
C PHE A 750 23.48 1.96 -21.98
N LEU A 751 22.98 1.45 -23.11
CA LEU A 751 22.97 0.01 -23.39
C LEU A 751 24.34 -0.51 -23.82
N LEU A 752 24.90 -1.44 -23.04
CA LEU A 752 26.14 -2.14 -23.42
C LEU A 752 25.95 -3.10 -24.61
N LYS A 753 24.76 -3.68 -24.77
CA LYS A 753 24.42 -4.56 -25.90
C LYS A 753 24.29 -3.74 -27.19
N LYS A 754 25.43 -3.42 -27.80
CA LYS A 754 25.49 -2.71 -29.08
C LYS A 754 24.80 -3.52 -30.18
N THR A 755 23.79 -2.93 -30.80
CA THR A 755 23.10 -3.47 -31.97
C THR A 755 24.03 -3.50 -33.18
N VAL A 756 24.71 -4.64 -33.39
CA VAL A 756 25.66 -4.86 -34.49
C VAL A 756 24.98 -4.73 -35.87
N ASN A 757 23.67 -4.99 -35.95
CA ASN A 757 22.85 -4.83 -37.14
C ASN A 757 21.79 -3.73 -36.94
N SER A 758 21.55 -2.94 -37.99
CA SER A 758 20.57 -1.84 -38.06
C SER A 758 19.11 -2.31 -38.13
N THR A 759 18.76 -3.42 -37.46
CA THR A 759 17.48 -4.13 -37.62
C THR A 759 16.69 -4.33 -36.32
N GLU A 760 17.29 -4.11 -35.16
CA GLU A 760 16.52 -3.97 -33.91
C GLU A 760 16.02 -2.51 -33.80
N PRO A 761 14.77 -2.26 -33.36
CA PRO A 761 14.26 -0.91 -33.17
C PRO A 761 14.99 -0.18 -32.02
N PRO A 762 15.03 1.18 -32.03
CA PRO A 762 15.66 1.94 -30.97
C PRO A 762 14.95 1.74 -29.63
N CYS A 763 15.71 1.65 -28.53
CA CYS A 763 15.19 1.43 -27.17
C CYS A 763 14.61 2.72 -26.57
N ARG A 764 13.50 3.17 -27.17
CA ARG A 764 12.73 4.35 -26.78
C ARG A 764 11.47 3.99 -26.02
N TYR A 765 11.12 4.83 -25.05
CA TYR A 765 9.95 4.64 -24.21
C TYR A 765 9.09 5.90 -24.10
N ASP A 766 7.77 5.71 -24.03
CA ASP A 766 6.80 6.74 -23.66
C ASP A 766 6.25 6.45 -22.25
N LEU A 767 5.96 7.51 -21.50
CA LEU A 767 5.42 7.40 -20.14
C LEU A 767 3.94 6.97 -20.19
N ILE A 768 3.57 5.99 -19.38
CA ILE A 768 2.19 5.47 -19.28
C ILE A 768 1.55 5.72 -17.90
N SER A 769 2.33 5.80 -16.82
CA SER A 769 1.82 6.19 -15.50
C SER A 769 2.92 6.67 -14.54
N VAL A 770 2.50 7.36 -13.48
CA VAL A 770 3.34 7.93 -12.42
C VAL A 770 2.65 7.69 -11.06
N SER A 771 3.37 7.16 -10.08
CA SER A 771 3.00 7.26 -8.66
C SER A 771 3.68 8.50 -8.08
N ASN A 772 2.89 9.41 -7.51
CA ASN A 772 3.35 10.63 -6.84
C ASN A 772 3.37 10.42 -5.31
N HIS A 773 4.23 11.15 -4.58
CA HIS A 773 4.17 11.20 -3.11
C HIS A 773 4.33 12.62 -2.55
N TYR A 774 3.26 13.12 -1.94
CA TYR A 774 3.23 14.39 -1.20
C TYR A 774 3.47 14.16 0.29
N GLY A 775 4.01 15.16 1.00
CA GLY A 775 4.37 15.01 2.43
C GLY A 775 5.54 14.04 2.66
N GLY A 776 5.69 13.59 3.90
CA GLY A 776 6.77 12.70 4.37
C GLY A 776 6.26 11.35 4.91
N LEU A 777 7.15 10.38 5.11
CA LEU A 777 6.87 8.94 5.33
C LEU A 777 6.12 8.55 6.64
N ARG A 778 5.42 9.49 7.29
CA ARG A 778 4.50 9.24 8.41
C ARG A 778 3.13 9.88 8.22
N ASP A 779 3.05 10.91 7.40
CA ASP A 779 1.86 11.74 7.14
C ASP A 779 2.00 12.31 5.72
N GLY A 780 2.04 11.39 4.76
CA GLY A 780 2.15 11.65 3.33
C GLY A 780 0.92 11.13 2.60
N HIS A 781 0.83 11.45 1.31
CA HIS A 781 -0.28 11.00 0.47
C HIS A 781 0.21 10.59 -0.92
N TYR A 782 -0.25 9.43 -1.37
CA TYR A 782 0.05 8.89 -2.69
C TYR A 782 -1.13 9.09 -3.63
N THR A 783 -0.85 9.60 -4.82
CA THR A 783 -1.81 9.70 -5.93
C THR A 783 -1.10 9.28 -7.21
N SER A 784 -1.83 9.08 -8.30
CA SER A 784 -1.21 8.70 -9.57
C SER A 784 -1.71 9.50 -10.76
N TYR A 785 -0.84 9.69 -11.75
CA TYR A 785 -1.24 10.00 -13.12
C TYR A 785 -1.17 8.74 -13.96
N ALA A 786 -2.14 8.49 -14.83
CA ALA A 786 -2.03 7.43 -15.82
C ALA A 786 -2.69 7.80 -17.15
N ARG A 787 -2.12 7.27 -18.23
CA ARG A 787 -2.62 7.43 -19.60
C ARG A 787 -3.47 6.23 -19.96
N ASN A 788 -4.75 6.47 -20.20
CA ASN A 788 -5.68 5.40 -20.55
C ASN A 788 -5.36 4.83 -21.95
N LYS A 789 -5.20 3.51 -22.04
CA LYS A 789 -4.78 2.82 -23.28
C LYS A 789 -5.77 2.90 -24.45
N ASP A 790 -7.07 3.04 -24.17
CA ASP A 790 -8.12 2.92 -25.21
C ASP A 790 -8.49 4.27 -25.82
N ASN A 791 -8.43 5.36 -25.04
CA ASN A 791 -8.70 6.72 -25.54
C ASN A 791 -7.45 7.64 -25.60
N GLY A 792 -6.31 7.20 -25.07
CA GLY A 792 -5.03 7.91 -25.11
C GLY A 792 -4.90 9.13 -24.18
N GLN A 793 -5.90 9.44 -23.36
CA GLN A 793 -5.97 10.61 -22.48
C GLN A 793 -5.32 10.36 -21.12
N TRP A 794 -4.82 11.42 -20.48
CA TRP A 794 -4.29 11.39 -19.13
C TRP A 794 -5.38 11.66 -18.08
N TYR A 795 -5.29 10.92 -16.96
CA TYR A 795 -6.15 11.09 -15.80
C TYR A 795 -5.31 11.14 -14.52
N TYR A 796 -5.79 11.88 -13.54
CA TYR A 796 -5.30 11.93 -12.17
C TYR A 796 -6.23 11.10 -11.29
N PHE A 797 -5.65 10.23 -10.46
CA PHE A 797 -6.35 9.31 -9.56
C PHE A 797 -5.91 9.61 -8.12
N ASP A 798 -6.84 10.13 -7.33
CA ASP A 798 -6.70 10.54 -5.94
C ASP A 798 -7.68 9.69 -5.11
N ASP A 799 -7.22 8.50 -4.73
CA ASP A 799 -8.05 7.41 -4.21
C ASP A 799 -9.32 7.17 -5.04
N SER A 800 -10.51 7.47 -4.51
CA SER A 800 -11.81 7.27 -5.17
C SER A 800 -12.17 8.38 -6.17
N LYS A 801 -11.38 9.46 -6.25
CA LYS A 801 -11.61 10.59 -7.13
C LYS A 801 -10.76 10.47 -8.39
N VAL A 802 -11.40 10.54 -9.55
CA VAL A 802 -10.72 10.55 -10.85
C VAL A 802 -11.05 11.83 -11.60
N THR A 803 -10.04 12.52 -12.11
CA THR A 803 -10.19 13.76 -12.89
C THR A 803 -9.32 13.71 -14.13
N TYR A 804 -9.79 14.32 -15.23
CA TYR A 804 -8.94 14.52 -16.43
C TYR A 804 -7.70 15.35 -16.07
N ALA A 805 -6.56 15.01 -16.66
CA ALA A 805 -5.29 15.70 -16.49
C ALA A 805 -4.69 16.07 -17.85
N ARG A 806 -3.95 17.19 -17.90
CA ARG A 806 -3.11 17.56 -19.03
C ARG A 806 -1.66 17.16 -18.79
N GLU A 807 -0.88 17.08 -19.86
CA GLU A 807 0.52 16.67 -19.79
C GLU A 807 1.40 17.66 -19.01
N GLU A 808 1.05 18.95 -18.96
CA GLU A 808 1.76 19.96 -18.16
C GLU A 808 1.48 19.85 -16.65
N GLN A 809 0.54 19.00 -16.23
CA GLN A 809 0.19 18.77 -14.82
C GLN A 809 0.94 17.57 -14.20
N ILE A 810 1.75 16.84 -14.98
CA ILE A 810 2.51 15.68 -14.50
C ILE A 810 3.78 16.21 -13.80
N THR A 811 3.71 16.36 -12.48
CA THR A 811 4.65 17.18 -11.68
C THR A 811 5.84 16.41 -11.09
N SER A 812 6.77 17.20 -10.54
CA SER A 812 7.96 16.78 -9.77
C SER A 812 7.69 15.87 -8.56
N ALA A 813 6.45 15.74 -8.10
CA ALA A 813 6.06 14.86 -6.99
C ALA A 813 6.18 13.36 -7.34
N ALA A 814 6.50 13.03 -8.58
CA ALA A 814 6.80 11.68 -9.05
C ALA A 814 7.78 10.93 -8.13
N TYR A 815 7.47 9.66 -7.90
CA TYR A 815 8.21 8.73 -7.06
C TYR A 815 8.45 7.38 -7.78
N LEU A 816 7.45 6.89 -8.51
CA LEU A 816 7.58 5.78 -9.46
C LEU A 816 7.15 6.25 -10.85
N LEU A 817 7.91 5.94 -11.88
CA LEU A 817 7.62 6.22 -13.29
C LEU A 817 7.46 4.89 -14.03
N PHE A 818 6.40 4.75 -14.84
CA PHE A 818 6.14 3.57 -15.66
C PHE A 818 6.21 3.97 -17.14
N TYR A 819 7.07 3.31 -17.89
CA TYR A 819 7.44 3.60 -19.27
C TYR A 819 7.18 2.39 -20.16
N GLN A 820 6.50 2.52 -21.30
CA GLN A 820 6.30 1.44 -22.28
C GLN A 820 7.14 1.67 -23.54
N ARG A 821 7.77 0.61 -24.05
CA ARG A 821 8.68 0.67 -25.21
C ARG A 821 7.92 0.90 -26.52
N GLN A 822 8.35 1.87 -27.33
CA GLN A 822 7.60 2.36 -28.49
C GLN A 822 7.32 1.29 -29.56
N ASP A 823 8.22 0.32 -29.78
CA ASP A 823 8.02 -0.81 -30.70
C ASP A 823 6.93 -1.81 -30.25
N LYS A 824 6.47 -1.69 -29.01
CA LYS A 824 5.45 -2.54 -28.38
C LYS A 824 4.13 -1.84 -28.09
N ILE A 825 4.09 -0.51 -28.16
CA ILE A 825 2.86 0.27 -28.01
C ILE A 825 1.93 -0.05 -29.20
N ARG A 826 0.75 -0.60 -28.91
CA ARG A 826 -0.34 -0.66 -29.89
C ARG A 826 -0.99 0.71 -29.99
N GLN A 827 -1.37 1.11 -31.20
CA GLN A 827 -2.16 2.33 -31.37
C GLN A 827 -3.55 2.19 -30.71
N PRO A 828 -4.13 3.27 -30.15
CA PRO A 828 -5.43 3.23 -29.49
C PRO A 828 -6.53 2.65 -30.38
N SER A 829 -7.43 1.89 -29.78
CA SER A 829 -8.57 1.25 -30.45
C SER A 829 -9.68 2.24 -30.83
N VAL A 830 -9.66 3.45 -30.26
CA VAL A 830 -10.61 4.53 -30.51
C VAL A 830 -9.84 5.78 -30.99
N PRO A 831 -10.24 6.44 -32.08
CA PRO A 831 -9.63 7.71 -32.48
C PRO A 831 -9.90 8.78 -31.42
N PRO A 832 -8.95 9.71 -31.17
CA PRO A 832 -9.14 10.76 -30.16
C PRO A 832 -10.33 11.66 -30.53
N PRO A 833 -11.14 12.09 -29.55
CA PRO A 833 -12.25 13.00 -29.82
C PRO A 833 -11.72 14.33 -30.35
N VAL A 834 -12.25 14.76 -31.50
CA VAL A 834 -11.93 16.07 -32.09
C VAL A 834 -12.28 17.16 -31.08
N PRO A 835 -11.38 18.10 -30.75
CA PRO A 835 -11.65 19.14 -29.77
C PRO A 835 -12.79 20.06 -30.25
N SER A 836 -13.97 19.91 -29.65
CA SER A 836 -15.15 20.71 -29.98
C SER A 836 -14.97 22.15 -29.48
N SER A 837 -14.53 23.04 -30.36
CA SER A 837 -14.28 24.45 -30.10
C SER A 837 -15.56 25.30 -29.98
N SER A 838 -16.41 24.96 -29.01
CA SER A 838 -17.55 25.79 -28.59
C SER A 838 -18.05 25.38 -27.21
N GLN A 839 -17.78 26.19 -26.18
CA GLN A 839 -18.61 26.16 -24.97
C GLN A 839 -19.94 26.86 -25.30
N PRO A 840 -21.10 26.26 -24.98
CA PRO A 840 -22.35 27.01 -24.90
C PRO A 840 -22.38 27.77 -23.57
N GLU A 841 -22.41 29.11 -23.62
CA GLU A 841 -22.66 29.91 -22.44
C GLU A 841 -24.11 29.70 -21.95
N ASN A 842 -24.31 29.45 -20.66
CA ASN A 842 -25.63 29.26 -20.06
C ASN A 842 -26.37 30.61 -19.87
N HIS A 843 -26.73 31.27 -20.97
CA HIS A 843 -27.58 32.46 -20.94
C HIS A 843 -29.08 32.09 -20.98
N VAL A 844 -29.70 32.08 -19.80
CA VAL A 844 -31.15 31.93 -19.66
C VAL A 844 -31.87 33.16 -20.19
N SER A 845 -32.57 33.03 -21.31
CA SER A 845 -33.61 33.98 -21.73
C SER A 845 -34.71 33.31 -22.56
N SER A 846 -35.90 33.89 -22.53
CA SER A 846 -37.16 33.30 -22.98
C SER A 846 -37.27 33.08 -24.50
N GLN A 847 -37.84 31.94 -24.90
CA GLN A 847 -38.39 31.77 -26.24
C GLN A 847 -39.55 32.74 -26.49
N THR A 848 -39.53 33.44 -27.63
CA THR A 848 -40.73 33.92 -28.32
C THR A 848 -40.60 33.62 -29.82
N HIS A 849 -41.71 33.78 -30.56
CA HIS A 849 -42.04 33.03 -31.76
C HIS A 849 -41.49 33.58 -33.10
N ASP A 850 -41.58 32.73 -34.14
CA ASP A 850 -41.60 33.01 -35.60
C ASP A 850 -40.31 33.50 -36.30
N GLY A 851 -40.14 33.18 -37.60
CA GLY A 851 -39.10 33.88 -38.39
C GLY A 851 -38.54 33.39 -39.75
N MET A 852 -39.09 32.37 -40.42
CA MET A 852 -39.08 32.18 -41.90
C MET A 852 -37.79 32.38 -42.79
N ASP A 853 -37.47 31.35 -43.60
CA ASP A 853 -36.87 31.36 -44.97
C ASP A 853 -35.51 32.03 -45.34
N GLY A 854 -34.91 31.51 -46.45
CA GLY A 854 -33.82 32.16 -47.22
C GLY A 854 -32.39 31.66 -46.90
N ALA A 855 -31.90 30.51 -47.36
CA ALA A 855 -31.87 29.97 -48.74
C ALA A 855 -31.11 30.83 -49.77
N SER A 856 -29.80 30.59 -49.93
CA SER A 856 -29.10 30.64 -51.22
C SER A 856 -27.79 29.83 -51.17
N SER A 857 -27.32 29.35 -52.33
CA SER A 857 -26.17 28.44 -52.45
C SER A 857 -25.18 28.87 -53.53
N CYS A 858 -23.88 28.84 -53.20
CA CYS A 858 -22.75 28.67 -54.12
C CYS A 858 -21.51 28.27 -53.27
N VAL A 859 -20.70 27.25 -53.58
CA VAL A 859 -19.99 26.91 -54.85
C VAL A 859 -18.97 28.03 -55.16
N SER A 860 -17.65 27.83 -55.18
CA SER A 860 -16.84 26.58 -55.29
C SER A 860 -15.36 26.78 -54.91
N MET A 861 -14.64 25.65 -54.80
CA MET A 861 -13.19 25.45 -55.01
C MET A 861 -12.18 25.93 -53.93
N GLU A 862 -11.37 24.96 -53.48
CA GLU A 862 -9.89 24.91 -53.56
C GLU A 862 -9.20 26.17 -54.16
N THR A 863 -8.07 26.68 -53.65
CA THR A 863 -6.85 25.98 -53.17
C THR A 863 -6.08 26.76 -52.07
N ASP A 864 -5.11 26.06 -51.47
CA ASP A 864 -4.05 26.49 -50.53
C ASP A 864 -4.40 26.52 -49.02
#